data_AF-A0A6J2X2L4-F1
#
_entry.id   AF-A0A6J2X2L4-F1
#
_cell.length_a   1.000
_cell.length_b   1.000
_cell.length_c   1.000
_cell.angle_alpha   90.00
_cell.angle_beta   90.00
_cell.angle_gamma   90.00
#
_symmetry.space_group_name_H-M   'P 1'
#
loop_
_entity.id
_entity.type
_entity.pdbx_description
1 polymer ?
#
loop_
_entity_poly.entity_id
_entity_poly.type
_entity_poly.pdbx_seq_one_letter_code
_entity_poly.pdbx_strand_id
1 'polypeptide(L)'
;MNIITKKKVKEIFYVLFPNSRPVEVGFVTTVKVFKFLKNKKKQSNMRFPAKLAIGSGCAMVFIIFVGFIMFPKMIKGKIKDMVNLKPGNDLRDMFVKVPFGLSFKVYVFTVLNPEEIENGGMPRVKEVGPFCYEEWKSKINLEDNEAEDSMSYDPVDTFYKADGPDCVDDNTELTIAHPMILGMVNAVSRLKPGALTLTNKAIKSIWSNPTSIFVTVKAKDLLFDGIVINCGVSDFAGKAVCTNLKSEPSLKMVNENDVAFSLIGAKNATPGKRIKAYRGVKNYQDVGRIITFDGQPKQAIWNVSECDKIGGTDGTIFPPLMTKEQGLASFAPDLCRSLVAKFVQKEKYNGIPVGLYSAGLGDQSKNADEKCFCTTPETCMKKGMMDLFKCVRLPLYVSLPHFYDCHESYLRGVKGLRPDPEKHSIKILFETTTGSPLWARKRLQFNMPLEPYEKVDLFKNFTPTVLPMFWVEEGVDLNRTLTKPIKDLFTIKKVVKVANYLVLLISIAGLAGAGYLNFKDGQSVNITNIKDTRVSPRPANIVNTLHNGYNNGTDNGHIFFQRVNESGIMPSSKKLGIIAAACFLCSVLMQFWLFDVILRIGIRDQTSLKKRNELRKIYLKIPFPLDFNVYFFNVTNPEEVQLGDAPVVKEIGPFSYDEYVEKVDVVDNSAEDSLTYTPYSTFYFNAKKSKGLSGDDTVTIIHPIMVGMVNLVLRDSPVYLSIVNKSLIELFDNPQTIFLTAKVKDILFDGIEINCDTKDFSTNAVCSQIKGNVPGLKVKPGEEKVYLFSLLGPRNATKTQRVKVLRGISHLSDLGRVLEVDGKKELNVWSKPECNRFNGTDGWIFPPLMREEDTISAFSADLCRNVKMHFVNYTTMKGLRVRLYESELGDQTNNEDEKCYCRTPTNCLKKGAFDLSKCMGVPIIATAPHFYKTDESYSRNVKGVHPDEEKHSLKGYFEPMTTCPILAYKRLQFNFDIQQTKKVSQFVNLTNVMFPLLWIEEGVDLEGPILKKIQGILLMQKIGHYATIVCAVASFVLMLVSLYYYQKNQTTVKIASANDTKPQTKNDSINLENQNNFEKKVMSGHEFDRY
;
A
#
# COMPACT_ATOMS: atom_id res chain seq x y z
N MET A 1 13.90 47.34 -11.87
CA MET A 1 13.08 46.24 -11.33
C MET A 1 11.67 46.27 -11.93
N ASN A 2 11.58 45.98 -13.24
CA ASN A 2 10.33 45.65 -13.93
C ASN A 2 10.45 44.20 -14.44
N ILE A 3 9.37 43.63 -15.01
CA ILE A 3 9.29 42.23 -15.48
C ILE A 3 9.14 41.20 -14.34
N ILE A 4 8.06 41.33 -13.56
CA ILE A 4 7.23 40.16 -13.22
C ILE A 4 5.81 40.48 -13.67
N THR A 5 5.38 39.87 -14.77
CA THR A 5 4.03 40.09 -15.32
C THR A 5 2.98 39.34 -14.51
N LYS A 6 1.76 39.90 -14.44
CA LYS A 6 0.62 39.39 -13.64
C LYS A 6 0.28 37.91 -13.90
N LYS A 7 0.68 37.35 -15.05
CA LYS A 7 0.40 35.97 -15.46
C LYS A 7 1.05 34.94 -14.53
N LYS A 8 2.36 35.07 -14.26
CA LYS A 8 3.10 34.10 -13.40
C LYS A 8 2.63 34.09 -11.95
N VAL A 9 2.23 35.24 -11.40
CA VAL A 9 1.64 35.29 -10.04
C VAL A 9 0.27 34.60 -10.01
N LYS A 10 -0.55 34.72 -11.07
CA LYS A 10 -1.83 34.01 -11.15
C LYS A 10 -1.64 32.50 -11.32
N GLU A 11 -0.62 32.05 -12.06
CA GLU A 11 -0.24 30.63 -12.18
C GLU A 11 0.22 30.04 -10.84
N ILE A 12 1.13 30.70 -10.11
CA ILE A 12 1.57 30.27 -8.77
C ILE A 12 0.39 30.17 -7.78
N PHE A 13 -0.58 31.10 -7.87
CA PHE A 13 -1.76 31.07 -7.01
C PHE A 13 -2.74 29.93 -7.40
N TYR A 14 -2.87 29.61 -8.69
CA TYR A 14 -3.66 28.47 -9.17
C TYR A 14 -3.06 27.12 -8.77
N VAL A 15 -1.72 27.00 -8.75
CA VAL A 15 -1.00 25.82 -8.28
C VAL A 15 -1.25 25.57 -6.79
N LEU A 16 -1.45 26.62 -5.98
CA LEU A 16 -1.73 26.51 -4.55
C LEU A 16 -3.22 26.33 -4.21
N PHE A 17 -4.14 26.90 -4.99
CA PHE A 17 -5.58 26.88 -4.70
C PHE A 17 -6.46 26.67 -5.96
N PRO A 18 -6.56 25.43 -6.51
CA PRO A 18 -7.11 25.22 -7.86
C PRO A 18 -8.60 25.54 -8.08
N ASN A 19 -9.45 25.42 -7.05
CA ASN A 19 -10.92 25.36 -7.21
C ASN A 19 -11.74 26.44 -6.46
N SER A 20 -11.11 27.38 -5.76
CA SER A 20 -11.82 28.29 -4.83
C SER A 20 -12.45 29.53 -5.49
N ARG A 21 -13.43 29.34 -6.40
CA ARG A 21 -14.21 30.44 -7.04
C ARG A 21 -14.70 31.56 -6.10
N PRO A 22 -15.15 31.30 -4.84
CA PRO A 22 -15.57 32.36 -3.92
C PRO A 22 -14.47 33.37 -3.53
N VAL A 23 -13.20 32.96 -3.61
CA VAL A 23 -12.05 33.80 -3.22
C VAL A 23 -11.78 34.88 -4.26
N GLU A 24 -11.99 34.61 -5.56
CA GLU A 24 -11.81 35.61 -6.62
C GLU A 24 -12.84 36.75 -6.48
N VAL A 25 -14.08 36.44 -6.07
CA VAL A 25 -15.11 37.45 -5.73
C VAL A 25 -14.71 38.27 -4.49
N GLY A 26 -14.20 37.63 -3.43
CA GLY A 26 -13.72 38.31 -2.23
C GLY A 26 -12.53 39.24 -2.50
N PHE A 27 -11.57 38.79 -3.30
CA PHE A 27 -10.39 39.56 -3.68
C PHE A 27 -10.75 40.71 -4.64
N VAL A 28 -11.63 40.48 -5.62
CA VAL A 28 -12.14 41.56 -6.48
C VAL A 28 -12.96 42.58 -5.69
N THR A 29 -13.73 42.16 -4.69
CA THR A 29 -14.50 43.07 -3.83
C THR A 29 -13.57 43.92 -2.95
N THR A 30 -12.58 43.32 -2.29
CA THR A 30 -11.59 44.07 -1.48
C THR A 30 -10.74 45.00 -2.35
N VAL A 31 -10.34 44.59 -3.56
CA VAL A 31 -9.63 45.46 -4.52
C VAL A 31 -10.53 46.58 -5.07
N LYS A 32 -11.83 46.34 -5.29
CA LYS A 32 -12.80 47.40 -5.63
C LYS A 32 -12.97 48.40 -4.49
N VAL A 33 -13.08 47.93 -3.24
CA VAL A 33 -13.13 48.79 -2.04
C VAL A 33 -11.83 49.59 -1.89
N PHE A 34 -10.66 48.98 -2.07
CA PHE A 34 -9.38 49.71 -2.07
C PHE A 34 -9.27 50.74 -3.20
N LYS A 35 -9.79 50.44 -4.41
CA LYS A 35 -9.89 51.43 -5.50
C LYS A 35 -10.84 52.58 -5.16
N PHE A 36 -12.00 52.28 -4.55
CA PHE A 36 -12.98 53.29 -4.15
C PHE A 36 -12.40 54.22 -3.07
N LEU A 37 -11.75 53.66 -2.05
CA LEU A 37 -11.01 54.42 -1.03
C LEU A 37 -9.84 55.22 -1.62
N LYS A 38 -9.11 54.67 -2.60
CA LYS A 38 -8.02 55.39 -3.28
C LYS A 38 -8.53 56.55 -4.16
N ASN A 39 -9.65 56.38 -4.84
CA ASN A 39 -10.29 57.45 -5.63
C ASN A 39 -10.91 58.54 -4.74
N LYS A 40 -11.29 58.24 -3.49
CA LYS A 40 -11.69 59.24 -2.50
C LYS A 40 -10.52 59.98 -1.81
N LYS A 41 -9.27 59.82 -2.26
CA LYS A 41 -8.11 60.56 -1.73
C LYS A 41 -7.95 61.98 -2.31
N LYS A 42 -9.06 62.71 -2.43
CA LYS A 42 -9.12 64.16 -2.64
C LYS A 42 -10.24 64.71 -1.76
N GLN A 43 -9.90 65.70 -0.91
CA GLN A 43 -10.76 66.37 0.08
C GLN A 43 -11.00 65.62 1.43
N SER A 44 -11.06 66.42 2.51
CA SER A 44 -11.37 66.10 3.92
C SER A 44 -10.31 65.36 4.79
N ASN A 45 -9.90 66.03 5.86
CA ASN A 45 -9.28 65.42 7.04
C ASN A 45 -10.37 64.76 7.90
N MET A 46 -10.63 63.46 7.70
CA MET A 46 -11.61 62.74 8.53
C MET A 46 -11.19 62.75 10.02
N ARG A 47 -12.10 63.17 10.90
CA ARG A 47 -11.94 63.11 12.36
C ARG A 47 -11.65 61.68 12.83
N PHE A 48 -10.96 61.53 13.97
CA PHE A 48 -10.57 60.23 14.51
C PHE A 48 -11.76 59.25 14.74
N PRO A 49 -12.92 59.66 15.27
CA PRO A 49 -14.06 58.76 15.46
C PRO A 49 -14.56 58.14 14.15
N ALA A 50 -14.57 58.89 13.04
CA ALA A 50 -14.97 58.37 11.74
C ALA A 50 -13.99 57.31 11.19
N LYS A 51 -12.68 57.48 11.44
CA LYS A 51 -11.67 56.48 11.08
C LYS A 51 -11.83 55.19 11.90
N LEU A 52 -12.10 55.32 13.20
CA LEU A 52 -12.36 54.19 14.10
C LEU A 52 -13.64 53.44 13.69
N ALA A 53 -14.75 54.15 13.45
CA ALA A 53 -16.01 53.55 13.02
C ALA A 53 -15.87 52.76 11.70
N ILE A 54 -15.19 53.33 10.68
CA ILE A 54 -14.97 52.66 9.40
C ILE A 54 -14.09 51.42 9.58
N GLY A 55 -13.00 51.52 10.35
CA GLY A 55 -12.11 50.38 10.63
C GLY A 55 -12.83 49.24 11.34
N SER A 56 -13.55 49.54 12.42
CA SER A 56 -14.31 48.56 13.21
C SER A 56 -15.48 47.96 12.43
N GLY A 57 -16.19 48.76 11.63
CA GLY A 57 -17.26 48.27 10.74
C GLY A 57 -16.74 47.33 9.66
N CYS A 58 -15.61 47.65 9.01
CA CYS A 58 -14.98 46.76 8.05
C CYS A 58 -14.47 45.46 8.70
N ALA A 59 -13.89 45.53 9.90
CA ALA A 59 -13.46 44.36 10.66
C ALA A 59 -14.64 43.46 11.05
N MET A 60 -15.77 44.05 11.48
CA MET A 60 -17.00 43.32 11.81
C MET A 60 -17.57 42.59 10.59
N VAL A 61 -17.70 43.25 9.45
CA VAL A 61 -18.18 42.63 8.20
C VAL A 61 -17.24 41.51 7.74
N PHE A 62 -15.91 41.74 7.84
CA PHE A 62 -14.91 40.74 7.49
C PHE A 62 -14.99 39.50 8.38
N ILE A 63 -15.08 39.65 9.71
CA ILE A 63 -15.11 38.49 10.63
C ILE A 63 -16.44 37.72 10.55
N ILE A 64 -17.57 38.40 10.29
CA ILE A 64 -18.85 37.73 10.02
C ILE A 64 -18.76 36.91 8.73
N PHE A 65 -18.29 37.50 7.63
CA PHE A 65 -18.22 36.80 6.34
C PHE A 65 -17.16 35.69 6.34
N VAL A 66 -15.92 35.99 6.72
CA VAL A 66 -14.81 35.02 6.65
C VAL A 66 -14.85 34.03 7.81
N GLY A 67 -15.00 34.53 9.04
CA GLY A 67 -14.94 33.72 10.26
C GLY A 67 -16.19 32.85 10.49
N PHE A 68 -17.38 33.42 10.35
CA PHE A 68 -18.63 32.71 10.66
C PHE A 68 -19.30 32.04 9.44
N ILE A 69 -19.14 32.56 8.21
CA ILE A 69 -19.78 31.97 7.01
C ILE A 69 -18.78 31.15 6.17
N MET A 70 -17.63 31.72 5.82
CA MET A 70 -16.69 31.10 4.87
C MET A 70 -15.90 29.94 5.49
N PHE A 71 -15.32 30.13 6.69
CA PHE A 71 -14.48 29.12 7.34
C PHE A 71 -15.24 27.81 7.64
N PRO A 72 -16.48 27.79 8.17
CA PRO A 72 -17.22 26.55 8.36
C PRO A 72 -17.59 25.84 7.05
N LYS A 73 -17.86 26.60 5.96
CA LYS A 73 -18.07 26.03 4.63
C LYS A 73 -16.77 25.44 4.07
N MET A 74 -15.64 26.10 4.24
CA MET A 74 -14.32 25.63 3.81
C MET A 74 -13.93 24.32 4.52
N ILE A 75 -14.10 24.23 5.84
CA ILE A 75 -13.84 22.99 6.60
C ILE A 75 -14.77 21.85 6.14
N LYS A 76 -16.07 22.11 5.96
CA LYS A 76 -17.01 21.10 5.44
C LYS A 76 -16.69 20.67 4.01
N GLY A 77 -16.20 21.57 3.15
CA GLY A 77 -15.73 21.24 1.81
C GLY A 77 -14.51 20.32 1.86
N LYS A 78 -13.45 20.74 2.57
CA LYS A 78 -12.21 19.97 2.65
C LYS A 78 -12.40 18.57 3.24
N ILE A 79 -13.33 18.38 4.18
CA ILE A 79 -13.69 17.04 4.70
C ILE A 79 -14.30 16.17 3.59
N LYS A 80 -15.19 16.69 2.75
CA LYS A 80 -15.76 15.93 1.62
C LYS A 80 -14.70 15.59 0.57
N ASP A 81 -13.83 16.55 0.27
CA ASP A 81 -12.75 16.37 -0.71
C ASP A 81 -11.71 15.34 -0.24
N MET A 82 -11.53 15.17 1.07
CA MET A 82 -10.61 14.18 1.68
C MET A 82 -11.28 12.82 1.97
N VAL A 83 -12.60 12.75 2.14
CA VAL A 83 -13.30 11.51 2.51
C VAL A 83 -13.98 10.88 1.29
N ASN A 84 -13.15 10.26 0.45
CA ASN A 84 -13.53 9.44 -0.70
C ASN A 84 -12.39 8.45 -1.04
N LEU A 85 -12.73 7.33 -1.68
CA LEU A 85 -11.81 6.23 -1.99
C LEU A 85 -11.18 6.36 -3.39
N LYS A 86 -10.83 7.58 -3.80
CA LYS A 86 -10.12 7.84 -5.07
C LYS A 86 -8.66 7.35 -5.00
N PRO A 87 -8.08 6.79 -6.08
CA PRO A 87 -6.65 6.47 -6.14
C PRO A 87 -5.76 7.67 -5.77
N GLY A 88 -4.75 7.45 -4.93
CA GLY A 88 -3.83 8.49 -4.46
C GLY A 88 -4.34 9.36 -3.31
N ASN A 89 -5.37 8.93 -2.57
CA ASN A 89 -5.83 9.56 -1.34
C ASN A 89 -5.43 8.70 -0.12
N ASP A 90 -4.81 9.29 0.90
CA ASP A 90 -4.36 8.61 2.14
C ASP A 90 -5.47 7.76 2.79
N LEU A 91 -6.72 8.21 2.72
CA LEU A 91 -7.87 7.45 3.26
C LEU A 91 -8.14 6.16 2.48
N ARG A 92 -7.94 6.15 1.16
CA ARG A 92 -8.05 4.93 0.35
C ARG A 92 -6.96 3.95 0.74
N ASP A 93 -5.73 4.42 0.93
CA ASP A 93 -4.61 3.55 1.31
C ASP A 93 -4.86 2.90 2.68
N MET A 94 -5.39 3.66 3.66
CA MET A 94 -5.82 3.12 4.96
C MET A 94 -7.01 2.14 4.88
N PHE A 95 -7.96 2.37 3.96
CA PHE A 95 -9.10 1.48 3.74
C PHE A 95 -8.69 0.17 3.04
N VAL A 96 -7.73 0.25 2.12
CA VAL A 96 -7.14 -0.88 1.40
C VAL A 96 -6.25 -1.74 2.30
N LYS A 97 -5.47 -1.12 3.20
CA LYS A 97 -4.67 -1.84 4.19
C LYS A 97 -4.65 -1.07 5.50
N VAL A 98 -5.21 -1.66 6.55
CA VAL A 98 -5.21 -1.04 7.87
C VAL A 98 -3.75 -0.94 8.35
N PRO A 99 -3.25 0.25 8.73
CA PRO A 99 -1.82 0.46 8.98
C PRO A 99 -1.35 0.03 10.38
N PHE A 100 -2.14 -0.79 11.08
CA PHE A 100 -1.90 -1.33 12.41
C PHE A 100 -2.71 -2.62 12.60
N GLY A 101 -2.25 -3.52 13.46
CA GLY A 101 -3.04 -4.66 13.90
C GLY A 101 -4.23 -4.24 14.77
N LEU A 102 -5.37 -4.91 14.59
CA LEU A 102 -6.51 -4.84 15.49
C LEU A 102 -6.30 -5.83 16.64
N SER A 103 -6.72 -5.48 17.85
CA SER A 103 -6.70 -6.39 19.01
C SER A 103 -7.76 -7.46 18.81
N PHE A 104 -7.36 -8.68 18.46
CA PHE A 104 -8.27 -9.82 18.32
C PHE A 104 -8.06 -10.79 19.48
N LYS A 105 -9.10 -11.07 20.25
CA LYS A 105 -9.02 -11.97 21.42
C LYS A 105 -10.07 -13.05 21.33
N VAL A 106 -9.70 -14.27 21.71
CA VAL A 106 -10.62 -15.42 21.81
C VAL A 106 -10.74 -15.86 23.27
N TYR A 107 -11.94 -16.24 23.67
CA TYR A 107 -12.27 -16.75 25.00
C TYR A 107 -13.07 -18.04 24.81
N VAL A 108 -12.61 -19.15 25.39
CA VAL A 108 -13.22 -20.47 25.20
C VAL A 108 -13.93 -20.90 26.50
N PHE A 109 -15.09 -21.52 26.37
CA PHE A 109 -15.82 -22.07 27.51
C PHE A 109 -15.41 -23.53 27.74
N THR A 110 -14.49 -23.75 28.68
CA THR A 110 -14.15 -25.11 29.10
C THR A 110 -15.27 -25.69 29.97
N VAL A 111 -15.66 -26.92 29.67
CA VAL A 111 -16.66 -27.69 30.40
C VAL A 111 -16.02 -28.28 31.66
N LEU A 112 -16.74 -28.26 32.77
CA LEU A 112 -16.25 -28.71 34.10
C LEU A 112 -16.89 -30.02 34.58
N ASN A 113 -17.90 -30.53 33.88
CA ASN A 113 -18.69 -31.68 34.30
C ASN A 113 -19.18 -32.56 33.11
N PRO A 114 -18.30 -33.01 32.20
CA PRO A 114 -18.70 -33.73 30.98
C PRO A 114 -19.58 -34.95 31.28
N GLU A 115 -19.17 -35.79 32.24
CA GLU A 115 -19.89 -36.99 32.67
C GLU A 115 -21.28 -36.68 33.28
N GLU A 116 -21.43 -35.57 34.01
CA GLU A 116 -22.74 -35.14 34.51
C GLU A 116 -23.67 -34.83 33.33
N ILE A 117 -23.18 -34.13 32.30
CA ILE A 117 -23.98 -33.69 31.14
C ILE A 117 -24.43 -34.90 30.29
N GLU A 118 -23.55 -35.89 30.10
CA GLU A 118 -23.86 -37.12 29.34
C GLU A 118 -24.87 -38.02 30.04
N ASN A 119 -25.12 -37.78 31.33
CA ASN A 119 -26.21 -38.39 32.11
C ASN A 119 -27.40 -37.42 32.31
N GLY A 120 -27.53 -36.40 31.45
CA GLY A 120 -28.65 -35.44 31.44
C GLY A 120 -28.48 -34.23 32.36
N GLY A 121 -27.36 -34.11 33.05
CA GLY A 121 -27.03 -33.00 33.94
C GLY A 121 -26.86 -31.65 33.22
N MET A 122 -26.95 -30.57 34.00
CA MET A 122 -26.81 -29.21 33.49
C MET A 122 -25.33 -28.83 33.25
N PRO A 123 -24.95 -28.34 32.06
CA PRO A 123 -23.57 -27.92 31.79
C PRO A 123 -23.07 -26.85 32.76
N ARG A 124 -21.86 -27.05 33.28
CA ARG A 124 -21.08 -26.11 34.08
C ARG A 124 -19.86 -25.72 33.27
N VAL A 125 -19.75 -24.44 32.90
CA VAL A 125 -18.63 -23.92 32.10
C VAL A 125 -17.79 -22.91 32.87
N LYS A 126 -16.53 -22.78 32.48
CA LYS A 126 -15.61 -21.72 32.91
C LYS A 126 -15.02 -21.06 31.66
N GLU A 127 -14.95 -19.73 31.66
CA GLU A 127 -14.21 -18.98 30.65
C GLU A 127 -12.69 -19.16 30.83
N VAL A 128 -12.00 -19.40 29.71
CA VAL A 128 -10.53 -19.42 29.62
C VAL A 128 -10.11 -18.53 28.46
N GLY A 129 -9.24 -17.57 28.73
CA GLY A 129 -8.79 -16.54 27.80
C GLY A 129 -8.50 -15.22 28.53
N PRO A 130 -8.14 -14.14 27.81
CA PRO A 130 -8.02 -14.07 26.35
C PRO A 130 -6.81 -14.83 25.79
N PHE A 131 -7.04 -15.60 24.72
CA PHE A 131 -6.01 -15.95 23.75
C PHE A 131 -5.86 -14.76 22.79
N CYS A 132 -4.73 -14.04 22.88
CA CYS A 132 -4.51 -12.75 22.22
C CYS A 132 -3.81 -12.88 20.87
N TYR A 133 -4.27 -12.10 19.89
CA TYR A 133 -3.75 -12.00 18.53
C TYR A 133 -3.82 -10.56 17.99
N GLU A 134 -2.97 -10.23 17.02
CA GLU A 134 -3.17 -9.07 16.14
C GLU A 134 -3.86 -9.51 14.84
N GLU A 135 -5.01 -8.93 14.52
CA GLU A 135 -5.71 -9.11 13.25
C GLU A 135 -5.38 -7.96 12.28
N TRP A 136 -4.79 -8.28 11.14
CA TRP A 136 -4.41 -7.34 10.10
C TRP A 136 -5.34 -7.47 8.90
N LYS A 137 -6.17 -6.45 8.67
CA LYS A 137 -7.15 -6.41 7.58
C LYS A 137 -6.59 -5.72 6.33
N SER A 138 -6.76 -6.33 5.17
CA SER A 138 -6.36 -5.80 3.86
C SER A 138 -7.34 -6.16 2.75
N LYS A 139 -7.20 -5.52 1.58
CA LYS A 139 -8.10 -5.66 0.43
C LYS A 139 -7.28 -5.82 -0.86
N ILE A 140 -7.40 -6.98 -1.51
CA ILE A 140 -6.65 -7.33 -2.74
C ILE A 140 -7.54 -7.27 -3.99
N ASN A 141 -6.93 -7.47 -5.16
CA ASN A 141 -7.60 -7.53 -6.47
C ASN A 141 -8.51 -6.32 -6.74
N LEU A 142 -7.98 -5.12 -6.50
CA LEU A 142 -8.71 -3.86 -6.53
C LEU A 142 -9.06 -3.45 -7.97
N GLU A 143 -10.35 -3.28 -8.25
CA GLU A 143 -10.87 -2.76 -9.52
C GLU A 143 -11.65 -1.45 -9.28
N ASP A 144 -11.43 -0.42 -10.10
CA ASP A 144 -12.18 0.84 -10.07
C ASP A 144 -13.14 0.96 -11.27
N ASN A 145 -14.37 1.41 -11.01
CA ASN A 145 -15.31 1.81 -12.06
C ASN A 145 -15.74 3.27 -11.84
N GLU A 146 -15.19 4.18 -12.66
CA GLU A 146 -15.49 5.61 -12.56
C GLU A 146 -16.90 5.99 -13.05
N ALA A 147 -17.45 5.24 -14.01
CA ALA A 147 -18.79 5.48 -14.56
C ALA A 147 -19.88 5.22 -13.51
N GLU A 148 -19.71 4.21 -12.67
CA GLU A 148 -20.58 3.92 -11.52
C GLU A 148 -20.20 4.73 -10.26
N ASP A 149 -18.92 5.04 -10.09
CA ASP A 149 -18.27 5.44 -8.84
C ASP A 149 -18.19 4.32 -7.78
N SER A 150 -17.88 3.12 -8.25
CA SER A 150 -17.72 1.91 -7.46
C SER A 150 -16.28 1.37 -7.50
N MET A 151 -15.92 0.55 -6.52
CA MET A 151 -14.70 -0.25 -6.52
C MET A 151 -15.01 -1.68 -6.05
N SER A 152 -14.35 -2.67 -6.64
CA SER A 152 -14.43 -4.08 -6.25
C SER A 152 -13.13 -4.53 -5.58
N TYR A 153 -13.21 -5.42 -4.60
CA TYR A 153 -12.06 -5.97 -3.87
C TYR A 153 -12.38 -7.29 -3.18
N ASP A 154 -11.33 -8.04 -2.82
CA ASP A 154 -11.43 -9.24 -1.97
C ASP A 154 -10.83 -8.92 -0.60
N PRO A 155 -11.57 -9.08 0.52
CA PRO A 155 -11.03 -8.85 1.86
C PRO A 155 -10.09 -10.00 2.27
N VAL A 156 -8.99 -9.68 2.95
CA VAL A 156 -8.03 -10.64 3.50
C VAL A 156 -7.72 -10.25 4.95
N ASP A 157 -8.02 -11.15 5.88
CA ASP A 157 -7.71 -11.02 7.30
C ASP A 157 -6.53 -11.94 7.66
N THR A 158 -5.55 -11.45 8.43
CA THR A 158 -4.36 -12.23 8.84
C THR A 158 -4.10 -12.07 10.33
N PHE A 159 -3.90 -13.18 11.03
CA PHE A 159 -3.76 -13.25 12.49
C PHE A 159 -2.34 -13.63 12.89
N TYR A 160 -1.73 -12.82 13.76
CA TYR A 160 -0.43 -13.08 14.39
C TYR A 160 -0.62 -13.21 15.91
N LYS A 161 0.18 -14.06 16.59
CA LYS A 161 0.15 -14.14 18.05
C LYS A 161 0.54 -12.80 18.67
N ALA A 162 -0.19 -12.39 19.71
CA ALA A 162 0.12 -11.18 20.48
C ALA A 162 0.37 -11.53 21.95
N ASP A 163 1.44 -10.97 22.51
CA ASP A 163 1.80 -11.13 23.91
C ASP A 163 1.21 -9.99 24.77
N GLY A 164 0.88 -10.30 26.02
CA GLY A 164 0.33 -9.32 26.96
C GLY A 164 0.09 -9.91 28.36
N PRO A 165 -0.05 -9.06 29.39
CA PRO A 165 -0.10 -9.51 30.79
C PRO A 165 -1.38 -10.32 31.12
N ASP A 166 -2.47 -10.07 30.40
CA ASP A 166 -3.74 -10.80 30.54
C ASP A 166 -3.83 -12.01 29.59
N CYS A 167 -2.83 -12.25 28.74
CA CYS A 167 -2.92 -13.18 27.62
C CYS A 167 -2.53 -14.60 28.02
N VAL A 168 -3.38 -15.56 27.67
CA VAL A 168 -3.20 -16.99 27.98
C VAL A 168 -2.32 -17.66 26.92
N ASP A 169 -1.49 -18.63 27.33
CA ASP A 169 -0.67 -19.43 26.43
C ASP A 169 -1.50 -20.43 25.62
N ASP A 170 -1.16 -20.60 24.35
CA ASP A 170 -1.97 -21.39 23.42
C ASP A 170 -1.80 -22.91 23.58
N ASN A 171 -0.85 -23.38 24.41
CA ASN A 171 -0.77 -24.79 24.80
C ASN A 171 -1.71 -25.14 25.96
N THR A 172 -2.44 -24.17 26.51
CA THR A 172 -3.47 -24.39 27.54
C THR A 172 -4.50 -25.39 27.04
N GLU A 173 -4.74 -26.43 27.84
CA GLU A 173 -5.70 -27.49 27.55
C GLU A 173 -7.13 -27.06 27.93
N LEU A 174 -8.07 -27.40 27.06
CA LEU A 174 -9.47 -26.97 27.10
C LEU A 174 -10.37 -28.18 26.83
N THR A 175 -11.26 -28.49 27.77
CA THR A 175 -12.27 -29.54 27.59
C THR A 175 -13.52 -28.92 26.97
N ILE A 176 -13.81 -29.26 25.72
CA ILE A 176 -14.92 -28.69 24.93
C ILE A 176 -15.81 -29.81 24.38
N ALA A 177 -17.05 -29.50 23.98
CA ALA A 177 -17.79 -30.44 23.12
C ALA A 177 -17.12 -30.50 21.74
N HIS A 178 -16.92 -31.69 21.20
CA HIS A 178 -16.18 -31.91 19.96
C HIS A 178 -16.89 -31.23 18.78
N PRO A 179 -16.34 -30.15 18.17
CA PRO A 179 -17.10 -29.30 17.26
C PRO A 179 -17.65 -30.04 16.03
N MET A 180 -16.86 -30.97 15.47
CA MET A 180 -17.28 -31.76 14.30
C MET A 180 -18.33 -32.82 14.61
N ILE A 181 -18.28 -33.50 15.76
CA ILE A 181 -19.30 -34.49 16.14
C ILE A 181 -20.63 -33.77 16.41
N LEU A 182 -20.60 -32.73 17.25
CA LEU A 182 -21.79 -31.93 17.58
C LEU A 182 -22.36 -31.23 16.34
N GLY A 183 -21.50 -30.62 15.52
CA GLY A 183 -21.87 -29.97 14.27
C GLY A 183 -22.47 -30.94 13.23
N MET A 184 -21.86 -32.12 13.03
CA MET A 184 -22.37 -33.11 12.08
C MET A 184 -23.72 -33.69 12.52
N VAL A 185 -23.88 -34.05 13.79
CA VAL A 185 -25.15 -34.59 14.31
C VAL A 185 -26.27 -33.55 14.19
N ASN A 186 -26.02 -32.31 14.61
CA ASN A 186 -26.98 -31.21 14.51
C ASN A 186 -27.29 -30.79 13.06
N ALA A 187 -26.39 -30.99 12.10
CA ALA A 187 -26.65 -30.73 10.68
C ALA A 187 -27.46 -31.87 10.03
N VAL A 188 -27.14 -33.13 10.35
CA VAL A 188 -27.86 -34.30 9.81
C VAL A 188 -29.26 -34.42 10.42
N SER A 189 -29.46 -34.10 11.71
CA SER A 189 -30.79 -34.10 12.33
C SER A 189 -31.75 -33.14 11.62
N ARG A 190 -31.26 -31.97 11.18
CA ARG A 190 -32.02 -30.96 10.43
C ARG A 190 -32.25 -31.32 8.96
N LEU A 191 -31.22 -31.80 8.25
CA LEU A 191 -31.29 -31.98 6.78
C LEU A 191 -31.75 -33.37 6.34
N LYS A 192 -31.33 -34.41 7.07
CA LYS A 192 -31.54 -35.83 6.71
C LYS A 192 -31.68 -36.69 7.97
N PRO A 193 -32.72 -36.52 8.82
CA PRO A 193 -32.88 -37.25 10.08
C PRO A 193 -32.99 -38.78 9.93
N GLY A 194 -33.28 -39.29 8.71
CA GLY A 194 -33.17 -40.71 8.38
C GLY A 194 -31.73 -41.25 8.39
N ALA A 195 -30.74 -40.40 8.12
CA ALA A 195 -29.32 -40.77 8.03
C ALA A 195 -28.58 -40.76 9.37
N LEU A 196 -29.21 -40.36 10.49
CA LEU A 196 -28.57 -40.31 11.81
C LEU A 196 -27.96 -41.67 12.25
N THR A 197 -28.54 -42.79 11.83
CA THR A 197 -27.98 -44.14 12.09
C THR A 197 -26.70 -44.41 11.32
N LEU A 198 -26.54 -43.84 10.12
CA LEU A 198 -25.30 -43.85 9.35
C LEU A 198 -24.27 -42.91 9.99
N THR A 199 -24.69 -41.72 10.44
CA THR A 199 -23.85 -40.78 11.19
C THR A 199 -23.29 -41.39 12.47
N ASN A 200 -24.09 -42.13 13.24
CA ASN A 200 -23.63 -42.86 14.43
C ASN A 200 -22.53 -43.88 14.08
N LYS A 201 -22.66 -44.61 12.97
CA LYS A 201 -21.60 -45.52 12.48
C LYS A 201 -20.34 -44.77 12.05
N ALA A 202 -20.50 -43.67 11.31
CA ALA A 202 -19.37 -42.85 10.88
C ALA A 202 -18.59 -42.25 12.06
N ILE A 203 -19.29 -41.77 13.10
CA ILE A 203 -18.66 -41.25 14.33
C ILE A 203 -17.80 -42.33 14.99
N LYS A 204 -18.34 -43.54 15.13
CA LYS A 204 -17.61 -44.67 15.72
C LYS A 204 -16.42 -45.15 14.89
N SER A 205 -16.40 -44.88 13.59
CA SER A 205 -15.24 -45.19 12.75
C SER A 205 -14.17 -44.10 12.86
N ILE A 206 -14.52 -42.86 12.52
CA ILE A 206 -13.60 -41.71 12.37
C ILE A 206 -12.90 -41.35 13.70
N TRP A 207 -13.62 -41.44 14.82
CA TRP A 207 -13.08 -41.10 16.15
C TRP A 207 -12.83 -42.36 17.03
N SER A 208 -12.64 -43.52 16.40
CA SER A 208 -12.23 -44.78 17.06
C SER A 208 -13.15 -45.21 18.22
N ASN A 209 -14.47 -45.18 17.97
CA ASN A 209 -15.55 -45.45 18.92
C ASN A 209 -15.41 -44.62 20.22
N PRO A 210 -15.55 -43.28 20.13
CA PRO A 210 -15.38 -42.40 21.27
C PRO A 210 -16.49 -42.64 22.30
N THR A 211 -16.14 -42.53 23.58
CA THR A 211 -17.05 -42.75 24.73
C THR A 211 -17.79 -41.49 25.17
N SER A 212 -17.32 -40.32 24.76
CA SER A 212 -17.83 -39.00 25.15
C SER A 212 -17.97 -38.07 23.94
N ILE A 213 -18.89 -37.09 24.01
CA ILE A 213 -18.92 -35.96 23.07
C ILE A 213 -17.87 -34.89 23.40
N PHE A 214 -17.27 -34.95 24.59
CA PHE A 214 -16.30 -33.96 25.06
C PHE A 214 -14.88 -34.41 24.74
N VAL A 215 -14.03 -33.45 24.38
CA VAL A 215 -12.63 -33.66 24.02
C VAL A 215 -11.77 -32.59 24.67
N THR A 216 -10.61 -32.98 25.20
CA THR A 216 -9.60 -32.05 25.72
C THR A 216 -8.56 -31.79 24.63
N VAL A 217 -8.41 -30.53 24.24
CA VAL A 217 -7.51 -30.07 23.16
C VAL A 217 -6.74 -28.83 23.59
N LYS A 218 -5.61 -28.53 22.97
CA LYS A 218 -4.90 -27.26 23.22
C LYS A 218 -5.55 -26.13 22.44
N ALA A 219 -5.49 -24.91 22.99
CA ALA A 219 -6.07 -23.74 22.35
C ALA A 219 -5.51 -23.51 20.92
N LYS A 220 -4.21 -23.69 20.68
CA LYS A 220 -3.60 -23.62 19.34
C LYS A 220 -4.23 -24.61 18.34
N ASP A 221 -4.55 -25.82 18.79
CA ASP A 221 -5.10 -26.88 17.93
C ASP A 221 -6.57 -26.58 17.58
N LEU A 222 -7.34 -26.06 18.53
CA LEU A 222 -8.70 -25.57 18.30
C LEU A 222 -8.74 -24.33 17.38
N LEU A 223 -7.80 -23.39 17.54
CA LEU A 223 -7.86 -22.10 16.87
C LEU A 223 -7.19 -22.09 15.49
N PHE A 224 -6.02 -22.72 15.34
CA PHE A 224 -5.16 -22.60 14.15
C PHE A 224 -4.60 -23.91 13.59
N ASP A 225 -3.96 -24.74 14.40
CA ASP A 225 -3.22 -25.92 13.90
C ASP A 225 -4.16 -27.01 13.38
N GLY A 226 -5.26 -27.22 14.10
CA GLY A 226 -6.40 -28.07 13.74
C GLY A 226 -6.55 -29.34 14.57
N ILE A 227 -7.77 -29.60 15.03
CA ILE A 227 -8.19 -30.89 15.61
C ILE A 227 -8.27 -31.90 14.46
N VAL A 228 -7.47 -32.97 14.53
CA VAL A 228 -7.36 -33.99 13.49
C VAL A 228 -8.60 -34.89 13.47
N ILE A 229 -9.01 -35.27 12.26
CA ILE A 229 -10.16 -36.11 11.94
C ILE A 229 -9.64 -37.26 11.10
N ASN A 230 -9.59 -38.47 11.68
CA ASN A 230 -8.98 -39.63 11.05
C ASN A 230 -9.87 -40.15 9.93
N CYS A 231 -9.44 -39.96 8.69
CA CYS A 231 -10.21 -40.25 7.48
C CYS A 231 -9.56 -41.33 6.59
N GLY A 232 -8.48 -41.97 7.06
CA GLY A 232 -7.97 -43.24 6.55
C GLY A 232 -8.82 -44.49 6.87
N VAL A 233 -10.08 -44.31 7.30
CA VAL A 233 -10.99 -45.40 7.72
C VAL A 233 -11.49 -46.24 6.53
N SER A 234 -11.72 -47.53 6.76
CA SER A 234 -12.00 -48.50 5.69
C SER A 234 -13.49 -48.69 5.36
N ASP A 235 -14.39 -48.37 6.30
CA ASP A 235 -15.82 -48.66 6.20
C ASP A 235 -16.62 -47.66 5.33
N PHE A 236 -17.83 -48.03 4.93
CA PHE A 236 -18.68 -47.20 4.09
C PHE A 236 -19.16 -45.90 4.77
N ALA A 237 -19.51 -45.93 6.05
CA ALA A 237 -20.07 -44.78 6.75
C ALA A 237 -18.98 -43.73 7.03
N GLY A 238 -17.82 -44.17 7.53
CA GLY A 238 -16.64 -43.34 7.71
C GLY A 238 -16.19 -42.72 6.38
N LYS A 239 -15.99 -43.52 5.32
CA LYS A 239 -15.63 -43.02 3.99
C LYS A 239 -16.63 -42.01 3.42
N ALA A 240 -17.92 -42.30 3.49
CA ALA A 240 -18.94 -41.40 2.95
C ALA A 240 -18.91 -40.01 3.61
N VAL A 241 -18.71 -39.94 4.93
CA VAL A 241 -18.51 -38.66 5.63
C VAL A 241 -17.17 -38.03 5.23
N CYS A 242 -16.07 -38.79 5.26
CA CYS A 242 -14.73 -38.29 4.95
C CYS A 242 -14.55 -37.77 3.53
N THR A 243 -15.24 -38.32 2.52
CA THR A 243 -15.25 -37.74 1.17
C THR A 243 -15.85 -36.33 1.16
N ASN A 244 -16.96 -36.12 1.88
CA ASN A 244 -17.55 -34.78 2.02
C ASN A 244 -16.61 -33.83 2.78
N LEU A 245 -15.99 -34.29 3.88
CA LEU A 245 -15.03 -33.49 4.64
C LEU A 245 -13.79 -33.11 3.81
N LYS A 246 -13.26 -34.00 2.97
CA LYS A 246 -12.15 -33.68 2.05
C LYS A 246 -12.51 -32.73 0.91
N SER A 247 -13.80 -32.52 0.65
CA SER A 247 -14.28 -31.53 -0.34
C SER A 247 -14.53 -30.14 0.26
N GLU A 248 -14.51 -29.99 1.59
CA GLU A 248 -14.80 -28.74 2.29
C GLU A 248 -13.55 -27.82 2.35
N PRO A 249 -13.52 -26.67 1.66
CA PRO A 249 -12.33 -25.82 1.60
C PRO A 249 -11.89 -25.21 2.94
N SER A 250 -12.77 -25.18 3.95
CA SER A 250 -12.43 -24.74 5.31
C SER A 250 -11.75 -25.81 6.18
N LEU A 251 -11.50 -27.01 5.67
CA LEU A 251 -10.72 -28.05 6.36
C LEU A 251 -9.31 -28.19 5.76
N LYS A 252 -8.32 -28.30 6.65
CA LYS A 252 -6.90 -28.39 6.31
C LYS A 252 -6.52 -29.85 6.09
N MET A 253 -5.96 -30.20 4.93
CA MET A 253 -5.35 -31.53 4.74
C MET A 253 -4.14 -31.68 5.67
N VAL A 254 -4.08 -32.77 6.45
CA VAL A 254 -2.95 -33.09 7.34
C VAL A 254 -1.98 -34.04 6.65
N ASN A 255 -2.54 -35.03 5.94
CA ASN A 255 -1.86 -35.98 5.06
C ASN A 255 -2.86 -36.42 3.98
N GLU A 256 -2.53 -37.39 3.12
CA GLU A 256 -3.44 -37.87 2.05
C GLU A 256 -4.80 -38.40 2.58
N ASN A 257 -4.79 -38.94 3.79
CA ASN A 257 -5.92 -39.60 4.43
C ASN A 257 -6.72 -38.69 5.38
N ASP A 258 -6.07 -37.82 6.15
CA ASP A 258 -6.67 -37.14 7.30
C ASP A 258 -6.78 -35.62 7.13
N VAL A 259 -7.81 -35.04 7.76
CA VAL A 259 -8.13 -33.60 7.70
C VAL A 259 -8.20 -32.98 9.10
N ALA A 260 -8.04 -31.67 9.18
CA ALA A 260 -7.95 -30.90 10.41
C ALA A 260 -8.98 -29.76 10.43
N PHE A 261 -9.74 -29.66 11.52
CA PHE A 261 -10.69 -28.56 11.78
C PHE A 261 -10.09 -27.54 12.76
N SER A 262 -10.12 -26.27 12.39
CA SER A 262 -9.75 -25.14 13.26
C SER A 262 -10.75 -24.00 13.13
N LEU A 263 -10.93 -23.20 14.18
CA LEU A 263 -11.91 -22.10 14.20
C LEU A 263 -11.51 -20.89 13.35
N ILE A 264 -10.20 -20.65 13.19
CA ILE A 264 -9.65 -19.44 12.55
C ILE A 264 -8.63 -19.80 11.45
N GLY A 265 -7.87 -20.90 11.62
CA GLY A 265 -6.77 -21.29 10.75
C GLY A 265 -7.07 -21.25 9.25
N ALA A 266 -8.22 -21.76 8.80
CA ALA A 266 -8.59 -21.76 7.38
C ALA A 266 -8.93 -20.36 6.79
N LYS A 267 -9.30 -19.39 7.64
CA LYS A 267 -9.48 -17.98 7.23
C LYS A 267 -8.16 -17.20 7.20
N ASN A 268 -7.12 -17.67 7.88
CA ASN A 268 -5.90 -16.90 8.11
C ASN A 268 -5.11 -16.65 6.81
N ALA A 269 -5.00 -15.39 6.41
CA ALA A 269 -4.40 -14.93 5.16
C ALA A 269 -5.11 -15.40 3.86
N THR A 270 -6.33 -15.94 3.97
CA THR A 270 -7.15 -16.41 2.85
C THR A 270 -8.05 -15.30 2.29
N PRO A 271 -8.17 -15.12 0.97
CA PRO A 271 -9.13 -14.18 0.37
C PRO A 271 -10.59 -14.58 0.62
N GLY A 272 -11.37 -13.64 1.14
CA GLY A 272 -12.82 -13.73 1.27
C GLY A 272 -13.57 -13.36 -0.01
N LYS A 273 -14.90 -13.48 0.03
CA LYS A 273 -15.79 -13.22 -1.11
C LYS A 273 -15.74 -11.77 -1.60
N ARG A 274 -15.91 -11.60 -2.91
CA ARG A 274 -15.87 -10.32 -3.64
C ARG A 274 -16.84 -9.30 -3.05
N ILE A 275 -16.35 -8.11 -2.69
CA ILE A 275 -17.19 -6.97 -2.29
C ILE A 275 -17.06 -5.87 -3.34
N LYS A 276 -18.19 -5.33 -3.80
CA LYS A 276 -18.26 -4.10 -4.61
C LYS A 276 -18.89 -3.00 -3.77
N ALA A 277 -18.20 -1.87 -3.58
CA ALA A 277 -18.63 -0.75 -2.74
C ALA A 277 -18.51 0.61 -3.45
N TYR A 278 -19.28 1.60 -3.02
CA TYR A 278 -19.18 2.97 -3.52
C TYR A 278 -17.90 3.66 -3.04
N ARG A 279 -17.23 4.41 -3.92
CA ARG A 279 -16.02 5.19 -3.57
C ARG A 279 -16.33 6.55 -2.97
N GLY A 280 -17.53 7.07 -3.20
CA GLY A 280 -18.01 8.34 -2.65
C GLY A 280 -17.40 9.60 -3.28
N VAL A 281 -16.83 9.50 -4.48
CA VAL A 281 -16.31 10.65 -5.25
C VAL A 281 -17.46 11.51 -5.80
N LYS A 282 -18.58 10.87 -6.22
CA LYS A 282 -19.82 11.58 -6.61
C LYS A 282 -20.62 12.03 -5.39
N ASN A 283 -20.70 11.18 -4.36
CA ASN A 283 -21.42 11.47 -3.12
C ASN A 283 -20.68 10.91 -1.90
N TYR A 284 -20.07 11.81 -1.12
CA TYR A 284 -19.41 11.52 0.15
C TYR A 284 -20.27 10.78 1.19
N GLN A 285 -21.60 10.79 1.07
CA GLN A 285 -22.48 10.02 1.98
C GLN A 285 -22.60 8.54 1.62
N ASP A 286 -22.17 8.15 0.41
CA ASP A 286 -22.21 6.76 -0.05
C ASP A 286 -20.88 6.03 0.18
N VAL A 287 -19.81 6.73 0.62
CA VAL A 287 -18.45 6.19 0.75
C VAL A 287 -18.40 4.88 1.56
N GLY A 288 -17.83 3.84 0.95
CA GLY A 288 -17.70 2.50 1.54
C GLY A 288 -19.01 1.71 1.64
N ARG A 289 -20.17 2.26 1.26
CA ARG A 289 -21.43 1.51 1.25
C ARG A 289 -21.36 0.41 0.20
N ILE A 290 -21.69 -0.82 0.61
CA ILE A 290 -21.67 -1.98 -0.27
C ILE A 290 -22.81 -1.89 -1.30
N ILE A 291 -22.51 -2.33 -2.53
CA ILE A 291 -23.41 -2.40 -3.69
C ILE A 291 -23.75 -3.86 -3.98
N THR A 292 -22.74 -4.72 -4.02
CA THR A 292 -22.91 -6.18 -4.15
C THR A 292 -21.89 -6.93 -3.29
N PHE A 293 -22.29 -8.13 -2.87
CA PHE A 293 -21.45 -9.13 -2.21
C PHE A 293 -21.54 -10.41 -3.05
N ASP A 294 -20.40 -10.99 -3.41
CA ASP A 294 -20.31 -12.17 -4.27
C ASP A 294 -21.06 -12.01 -5.61
N GLY A 295 -20.97 -10.80 -6.18
CA GLY A 295 -21.70 -10.39 -7.39
C GLY A 295 -23.15 -9.97 -7.16
N GLN A 296 -23.79 -10.36 -6.05
CA GLN A 296 -25.23 -10.18 -5.81
C GLN A 296 -25.56 -8.91 -4.99
N PRO A 297 -26.62 -8.15 -5.33
CA PRO A 297 -27.07 -6.96 -4.57
C PRO A 297 -27.88 -7.29 -3.31
N LYS A 298 -28.18 -8.57 -3.11
CA LYS A 298 -28.87 -9.16 -1.97
C LYS A 298 -28.24 -10.53 -1.69
N GLN A 299 -28.50 -11.13 -0.53
CA GLN A 299 -27.81 -12.36 -0.14
C GLN A 299 -28.42 -13.66 -0.69
N ALA A 300 -29.70 -13.65 -1.08
CA ALA A 300 -30.50 -14.84 -1.40
C ALA A 300 -30.57 -15.88 -0.26
N ILE A 301 -30.55 -15.42 0.99
CA ILE A 301 -30.55 -16.25 2.22
C ILE A 301 -31.84 -16.07 3.02
N TRP A 302 -32.43 -14.87 3.02
CA TRP A 302 -33.64 -14.56 3.78
C TRP A 302 -34.86 -14.42 2.87
N ASN A 303 -35.94 -15.10 3.23
CA ASN A 303 -37.18 -15.16 2.43
C ASN A 303 -37.89 -13.79 2.26
N VAL A 304 -37.50 -12.77 3.04
CA VAL A 304 -38.10 -11.43 3.02
C VAL A 304 -37.08 -10.43 2.49
N SER A 305 -37.49 -9.68 1.47
CA SER A 305 -36.62 -8.80 0.67
C SER A 305 -35.88 -7.75 1.50
N GLU A 306 -36.47 -7.35 2.62
CA GLU A 306 -36.05 -6.29 3.55
C GLU A 306 -34.79 -6.68 4.32
N CYS A 307 -34.69 -7.95 4.69
CA CYS A 307 -33.62 -8.50 5.54
C CYS A 307 -32.48 -9.13 4.73
N ASP A 308 -32.80 -9.50 3.47
CA ASP A 308 -31.84 -9.95 2.46
C ASP A 308 -31.06 -8.79 1.80
N LYS A 309 -31.41 -7.53 2.13
CA LYS A 309 -30.68 -6.32 1.70
C LYS A 309 -29.35 -6.18 2.43
N ILE A 310 -28.28 -6.07 1.66
CA ILE A 310 -26.97 -5.65 2.12
C ILE A 310 -27.04 -4.15 2.45
N GLY A 311 -26.65 -3.75 3.66
CA GLY A 311 -26.84 -2.40 4.18
C GLY A 311 -25.66 -1.88 4.98
N GLY A 312 -25.23 -0.66 4.67
CA GLY A 312 -24.08 -0.04 5.32
C GLY A 312 -22.76 -0.39 4.65
N THR A 313 -21.67 -0.32 5.40
CA THR A 313 -20.28 -0.51 4.93
C THR A 313 -19.71 -1.87 5.38
N ASP A 314 -18.44 -2.13 5.07
CA ASP A 314 -17.69 -3.28 5.61
C ASP A 314 -17.25 -3.10 7.09
N GLY A 315 -17.64 -1.99 7.73
CA GLY A 315 -17.28 -1.65 9.10
C GLY A 315 -15.89 -0.99 9.27
N THR A 316 -15.04 -1.01 8.24
CA THR A 316 -13.70 -0.39 8.30
C THR A 316 -13.70 1.11 7.98
N ILE A 317 -14.76 1.58 7.32
CA ILE A 317 -15.00 2.99 6.98
C ILE A 317 -16.48 3.33 7.18
N PHE A 318 -16.78 4.60 7.48
CA PHE A 318 -18.14 5.12 7.55
C PHE A 318 -18.20 6.54 6.92
N PRO A 319 -19.38 6.99 6.45
CA PRO A 319 -19.54 8.35 5.92
C PRO A 319 -19.20 9.46 6.94
N PRO A 320 -18.75 10.63 6.47
CA PRO A 320 -18.49 11.79 7.33
C PRO A 320 -19.74 12.68 7.43
N LEU A 321 -19.72 13.61 8.38
CA LEU A 321 -20.81 14.58 8.65
C LEU A 321 -22.16 13.92 8.99
N MET A 322 -22.14 12.71 9.58
CA MET A 322 -23.33 11.95 9.96
C MET A 322 -24.10 12.60 11.12
N THR A 323 -25.41 12.37 11.14
CA THR A 323 -26.27 12.63 12.30
C THR A 323 -26.29 11.40 13.23
N LYS A 324 -26.84 11.52 14.44
CA LYS A 324 -26.85 10.39 15.40
C LYS A 324 -27.91 9.35 15.05
N GLU A 325 -28.99 9.83 14.48
CA GLU A 325 -30.25 9.13 14.19
C GLU A 325 -30.07 8.13 13.04
N GLN A 326 -29.05 8.34 12.20
CA GLN A 326 -28.65 7.42 11.12
C GLN A 326 -28.05 6.11 11.65
N GLY A 327 -27.49 6.10 12.88
CA GLY A 327 -26.74 4.96 13.41
C GLY A 327 -25.46 4.66 12.61
N LEU A 328 -24.79 3.56 12.95
CA LEU A 328 -23.64 3.02 12.20
C LEU A 328 -24.04 1.66 11.63
N ALA A 329 -24.42 1.62 10.36
CA ALA A 329 -24.78 0.40 9.65
C ALA A 329 -23.53 -0.28 9.07
N SER A 330 -23.32 -1.55 9.43
CA SER A 330 -22.24 -2.39 8.92
C SER A 330 -22.81 -3.73 8.48
N PHE A 331 -22.41 -4.18 7.30
CA PHE A 331 -22.65 -5.55 6.84
C PHE A 331 -21.71 -6.52 7.56
N ALA A 332 -22.22 -7.67 7.99
CA ALA A 332 -21.44 -8.73 8.62
C ALA A 332 -21.62 -10.03 7.83
N PRO A 333 -20.69 -10.37 6.91
CA PRO A 333 -20.78 -11.57 6.06
C PRO A 333 -21.00 -12.86 6.85
N ASP A 334 -20.24 -13.06 7.94
CA ASP A 334 -20.31 -14.24 8.82
C ASP A 334 -21.64 -14.38 9.59
N LEU A 335 -22.44 -13.32 9.68
CA LEU A 335 -23.78 -13.36 10.27
C LEU A 335 -24.89 -13.36 9.21
N CYS A 336 -24.51 -13.26 7.92
CA CYS A 336 -25.39 -12.96 6.79
C CYS A 336 -26.45 -11.90 7.11
N ARG A 337 -26.07 -10.78 7.73
CA ARG A 337 -26.99 -9.63 7.89
C ARG A 337 -26.24 -8.33 8.10
N SER A 338 -26.98 -7.25 7.98
CA SER A 338 -26.54 -5.92 8.40
C SER A 338 -26.85 -5.71 9.89
N LEU A 339 -25.91 -5.16 10.64
CA LEU A 339 -26.09 -4.69 12.02
C LEU A 339 -26.02 -3.16 12.06
N VAL A 340 -26.85 -2.53 12.91
CA VAL A 340 -26.90 -1.06 13.05
C VAL A 340 -26.65 -0.67 14.50
N ALA A 341 -25.48 -0.09 14.77
CA ALA A 341 -25.20 0.46 16.09
C ALA A 341 -25.94 1.79 16.29
N LYS A 342 -26.71 1.90 17.37
CA LYS A 342 -27.53 3.08 17.69
C LYS A 342 -26.81 3.98 18.69
N PHE A 343 -27.00 5.30 18.58
CA PHE A 343 -26.39 6.28 19.50
C PHE A 343 -26.91 6.08 20.92
N VAL A 344 -26.00 6.04 21.90
CA VAL A 344 -26.29 5.94 23.34
C VAL A 344 -26.05 7.28 24.02
N GLN A 345 -24.80 7.74 24.11
CA GLN A 345 -24.43 8.96 24.85
C GLN A 345 -23.23 9.70 24.25
N LYS A 346 -22.93 10.91 24.76
CA LYS A 346 -21.76 11.70 24.34
C LYS A 346 -20.59 11.41 25.28
N GLU A 347 -19.41 11.17 24.71
CA GLU A 347 -18.19 10.87 25.46
C GLU A 347 -16.97 11.63 24.91
N LYS A 348 -15.78 11.33 25.42
CA LYS A 348 -14.51 11.89 24.96
C LYS A 348 -13.43 10.81 24.87
N TYR A 349 -12.76 10.70 23.73
CA TYR A 349 -11.60 9.82 23.55
C TYR A 349 -10.35 10.64 23.25
N ASN A 350 -9.27 10.48 24.03
CA ASN A 350 -8.04 11.30 23.95
C ASN A 350 -8.27 12.84 23.99
N GLY A 351 -9.44 13.30 24.45
CA GLY A 351 -9.89 14.70 24.47
C GLY A 351 -10.73 15.15 23.26
N ILE A 352 -10.92 14.28 22.26
CA ILE A 352 -11.81 14.48 21.11
C ILE A 352 -13.25 14.17 21.53
N PRO A 353 -14.26 15.01 21.22
CA PRO A 353 -15.66 14.68 21.51
C PRO A 353 -16.17 13.59 20.56
N VAL A 354 -16.83 12.57 21.11
CA VAL A 354 -17.35 11.40 20.36
C VAL A 354 -18.77 11.05 20.81
N GLY A 355 -19.46 10.25 20.00
CA GLY A 355 -20.65 9.51 20.45
C GLY A 355 -20.30 8.07 20.79
N LEU A 356 -20.83 7.54 21.89
CA LEU A 356 -20.93 6.10 22.11
C LEU A 356 -22.11 5.56 21.30
N TYR A 357 -21.86 4.53 20.50
CA TYR A 357 -22.85 3.74 19.80
C TYR A 357 -22.79 2.28 20.28
N SER A 358 -23.93 1.59 20.29
CA SER A 358 -24.05 0.19 20.73
C SER A 358 -24.95 -0.62 19.82
N ALA A 359 -24.67 -1.92 19.68
CA ALA A 359 -25.42 -2.85 18.82
C ALA A 359 -25.77 -4.15 19.57
N GLY A 360 -26.82 -4.81 19.10
CA GLY A 360 -27.28 -6.13 19.56
C GLY A 360 -28.02 -6.86 18.43
N LEU A 361 -28.43 -8.10 18.67
CA LEU A 361 -28.97 -8.99 17.63
C LEU A 361 -30.49 -8.88 17.41
N GLY A 362 -31.21 -8.23 18.33
CA GLY A 362 -32.65 -7.97 18.25
C GLY A 362 -33.53 -8.98 18.99
N ASP A 363 -34.84 -8.96 18.70
CA ASP A 363 -35.82 -9.94 19.20
C ASP A 363 -36.75 -10.39 18.08
N GLN A 364 -36.22 -11.21 17.17
CA GLN A 364 -36.97 -11.80 16.06
C GLN A 364 -38.20 -12.61 16.49
N SER A 365 -38.34 -13.00 17.77
CA SER A 365 -39.56 -13.64 18.27
C SER A 365 -40.74 -12.68 18.45
N LYS A 366 -40.48 -11.37 18.61
CA LYS A 366 -41.49 -10.34 18.87
C LYS A 366 -41.53 -9.23 17.84
N ASN A 367 -40.37 -8.80 17.34
CA ASN A 367 -40.24 -7.71 16.39
C ASN A 367 -40.60 -8.18 14.98
N ALA A 368 -41.65 -7.63 14.39
CA ALA A 368 -42.14 -7.99 13.07
C ALA A 368 -41.07 -7.82 11.97
N ASP A 369 -40.28 -6.74 12.04
CA ASP A 369 -39.22 -6.43 11.08
C ASP A 369 -38.03 -7.41 11.16
N GLU A 370 -37.92 -8.20 12.23
CA GLU A 370 -36.83 -9.16 12.44
C GLU A 370 -37.28 -10.63 12.26
N LYS A 371 -38.58 -10.92 12.15
CA LYS A 371 -39.11 -12.29 11.91
C LYS A 371 -38.57 -12.95 10.64
N CYS A 372 -38.12 -12.16 9.68
CA CYS A 372 -37.43 -12.59 8.47
C CYS A 372 -36.14 -13.41 8.73
N PHE A 373 -35.47 -13.20 9.87
CA PHE A 373 -34.24 -13.90 10.25
C PHE A 373 -34.50 -15.28 10.89
N CYS A 374 -35.77 -15.66 11.07
CA CYS A 374 -36.14 -16.94 11.69
C CYS A 374 -35.87 -18.15 10.79
N THR A 375 -35.64 -19.32 11.41
CA THR A 375 -35.25 -20.55 10.71
C THR A 375 -36.42 -21.12 9.90
N THR A 376 -37.65 -21.06 10.42
CA THR A 376 -38.90 -21.18 9.64
C THR A 376 -39.85 -20.01 9.99
N PRO A 377 -40.95 -19.77 9.24
CA PRO A 377 -41.95 -18.76 9.61
C PRO A 377 -42.60 -18.99 10.99
N GLU A 378 -42.53 -20.22 11.50
CA GLU A 378 -43.11 -20.68 12.76
C GLU A 378 -42.06 -20.80 13.89
N THR A 379 -40.77 -20.94 13.55
CA THR A 379 -39.68 -21.19 14.50
C THR A 379 -38.65 -20.05 14.53
N CYS A 380 -38.81 -19.17 15.51
CA CYS A 380 -37.92 -18.05 15.79
C CYS A 380 -37.12 -18.28 17.08
N MET A 381 -35.82 -17.95 17.08
CA MET A 381 -35.08 -17.82 18.34
C MET A 381 -35.60 -16.62 19.15
N LYS A 382 -35.51 -16.71 20.48
CA LYS A 382 -35.88 -15.62 21.39
C LYS A 382 -34.80 -14.53 21.36
N LYS A 383 -35.12 -13.35 21.92
CA LYS A 383 -34.21 -12.19 22.06
C LYS A 383 -32.73 -12.55 22.25
N GLY A 384 -31.87 -11.86 21.50
CA GLY A 384 -30.41 -11.90 21.63
C GLY A 384 -29.72 -13.14 21.05
N MET A 385 -30.46 -14.03 20.41
CA MET A 385 -29.94 -15.26 19.78
C MET A 385 -30.31 -15.31 18.29
N MET A 386 -29.38 -15.72 17.44
CA MET A 386 -29.56 -15.87 15.99
C MET A 386 -29.06 -17.24 15.52
N ASP A 387 -29.78 -17.89 14.59
CA ASP A 387 -29.38 -19.16 13.97
C ASP A 387 -28.64 -18.90 12.64
N LEU A 388 -27.42 -19.41 12.50
CA LEU A 388 -26.63 -19.27 11.26
C LEU A 388 -26.84 -20.43 10.26
N PHE A 389 -27.70 -21.42 10.56
CA PHE A 389 -27.81 -22.62 9.72
C PHE A 389 -28.22 -22.34 8.27
N LYS A 390 -29.08 -21.33 8.02
CA LYS A 390 -29.39 -20.86 6.66
C LYS A 390 -28.21 -20.19 5.97
N CYS A 391 -27.37 -19.49 6.74
CA CYS A 391 -26.30 -18.62 6.29
C CYS A 391 -25.03 -19.40 5.91
N VAL A 392 -24.46 -20.16 6.85
CA VAL A 392 -23.18 -20.87 6.67
C VAL A 392 -23.30 -22.39 6.61
N ARG A 393 -24.53 -22.95 6.63
CA ARG A 393 -24.83 -24.41 6.71
C ARG A 393 -24.31 -25.14 7.96
N LEU A 394 -23.54 -24.49 8.83
CA LEU A 394 -23.14 -24.98 10.15
C LEU A 394 -24.23 -24.67 11.20
N PRO A 395 -24.54 -25.59 12.13
CA PRO A 395 -25.56 -25.41 13.16
C PRO A 395 -25.00 -24.60 14.35
N LEU A 396 -24.55 -23.37 14.05
CA LEU A 396 -24.05 -22.40 15.01
C LEU A 396 -25.14 -21.39 15.36
N TYR A 397 -25.30 -21.12 16.65
CA TYR A 397 -26.09 -19.98 17.14
C TYR A 397 -25.15 -18.86 17.60
N VAL A 398 -25.50 -17.62 17.29
CA VAL A 398 -24.74 -16.42 17.72
C VAL A 398 -25.52 -15.62 18.74
N SER A 399 -24.80 -15.17 19.77
CA SER A 399 -25.25 -14.31 20.86
C SER A 399 -24.19 -13.26 21.21
N LEU A 400 -24.47 -12.38 22.17
CA LEU A 400 -23.41 -11.59 22.83
C LEU A 400 -22.81 -12.38 24.00
N PRO A 401 -21.54 -12.12 24.41
CA PRO A 401 -20.85 -12.93 25.41
C PRO A 401 -21.58 -13.10 26.75
N HIS A 402 -21.45 -14.30 27.31
CA HIS A 402 -22.18 -14.80 28.48
C HIS A 402 -23.70 -14.68 28.37
N PHE A 403 -24.24 -14.77 27.15
CA PHE A 403 -25.66 -14.52 26.83
C PHE A 403 -26.14 -13.13 27.28
N TYR A 404 -25.28 -12.11 27.19
CA TYR A 404 -25.67 -10.72 27.43
C TYR A 404 -26.79 -10.29 26.45
N ASP A 405 -27.72 -9.48 26.95
CA ASP A 405 -28.96 -9.04 26.27
C ASP A 405 -29.96 -10.16 25.83
N CYS A 406 -29.62 -11.44 26.04
CA CYS A 406 -30.42 -12.58 25.61
C CYS A 406 -31.64 -12.86 26.50
N HIS A 407 -32.58 -13.66 25.99
CA HIS A 407 -33.71 -14.15 26.77
C HIS A 407 -33.27 -15.09 27.90
N GLU A 408 -33.78 -14.87 29.11
CA GLU A 408 -33.32 -15.51 30.36
C GLU A 408 -33.30 -17.05 30.31
N SER A 409 -34.17 -17.68 29.52
CA SER A 409 -34.18 -19.15 29.35
C SER A 409 -32.87 -19.73 28.82
N TYR A 410 -32.04 -18.96 28.11
CA TYR A 410 -30.71 -19.40 27.68
C TYR A 410 -29.72 -19.43 28.85
N LEU A 411 -29.79 -18.44 29.76
CA LEU A 411 -28.97 -18.40 30.99
C LEU A 411 -29.34 -19.53 31.97
N ARG A 412 -30.62 -19.90 32.06
CA ARG A 412 -31.08 -21.02 32.93
C ARG A 412 -30.56 -22.39 32.49
N GLY A 413 -30.08 -22.54 31.25
CA GLY A 413 -29.63 -23.81 30.69
C GLY A 413 -28.16 -24.16 30.91
N VAL A 414 -27.33 -23.21 31.40
CA VAL A 414 -25.87 -23.40 31.59
C VAL A 414 -25.37 -22.61 32.81
N LYS A 415 -24.70 -23.29 33.74
CA LYS A 415 -24.06 -22.67 34.92
C LYS A 415 -22.67 -22.13 34.59
N GLY A 416 -22.33 -20.98 35.17
CA GLY A 416 -20.99 -20.36 35.09
C GLY A 416 -20.94 -19.03 34.33
N LEU A 417 -21.95 -18.74 33.51
CA LEU A 417 -22.05 -17.50 32.74
C LEU A 417 -22.34 -16.28 33.63
N ARG A 418 -21.76 -15.12 33.27
CA ARG A 418 -21.82 -13.86 34.01
C ARG A 418 -22.00 -12.66 33.05
N PRO A 419 -23.20 -12.40 32.51
CA PRO A 419 -23.43 -11.28 31.59
C PRO A 419 -23.12 -9.91 32.24
N ASP A 420 -22.28 -9.12 31.59
CA ASP A 420 -21.75 -7.83 32.05
C ASP A 420 -21.86 -6.81 30.89
N PRO A 421 -22.55 -5.65 31.08
CA PRO A 421 -22.78 -4.71 29.99
C PRO A 421 -21.51 -3.98 29.52
N GLU A 422 -20.49 -3.82 30.37
CA GLU A 422 -19.24 -3.17 29.99
C GLU A 422 -18.33 -4.13 29.22
N LYS A 423 -18.29 -5.40 29.66
CA LYS A 423 -17.45 -6.43 29.04
C LYS A 423 -18.08 -7.11 27.82
N HIS A 424 -19.40 -7.19 27.71
CA HIS A 424 -20.05 -8.06 26.70
C HIS A 424 -20.97 -7.32 25.71
N SER A 425 -21.26 -6.03 25.89
CA SER A 425 -21.92 -5.25 24.83
C SER A 425 -20.96 -4.88 23.69
N ILE A 426 -21.50 -4.77 22.47
CA ILE A 426 -20.80 -4.15 21.34
C ILE A 426 -20.77 -2.64 21.56
N LYS A 427 -19.60 -2.01 21.53
CA LYS A 427 -19.43 -0.57 21.77
C LYS A 427 -18.53 0.08 20.73
N ILE A 428 -18.89 1.28 20.25
CA ILE A 428 -18.10 2.07 19.30
C ILE A 428 -18.07 3.53 19.76
N LEU A 429 -16.89 4.11 19.96
CA LEU A 429 -16.69 5.55 20.16
C LEU A 429 -16.34 6.21 18.83
N PHE A 430 -17.30 6.96 18.28
CA PHE A 430 -17.28 7.43 16.89
C PHE A 430 -17.33 8.96 16.80
N GLU A 431 -16.54 9.54 15.89
CA GLU A 431 -16.52 10.97 15.58
C GLU A 431 -17.28 11.23 14.27
N THR A 432 -18.50 11.77 14.37
CA THR A 432 -19.39 11.90 13.20
C THR A 432 -18.99 13.02 12.23
N THR A 433 -18.09 13.94 12.58
CA THR A 433 -17.62 14.98 11.65
C THR A 433 -16.71 14.38 10.59
N THR A 434 -15.75 13.54 10.97
CA THR A 434 -14.80 12.87 10.07
C THR A 434 -15.24 11.47 9.62
N GLY A 435 -16.21 10.84 10.28
CA GLY A 435 -16.66 9.48 9.97
C GLY A 435 -15.77 8.39 10.59
N SER A 436 -15.08 8.71 11.69
CA SER A 436 -13.97 7.89 12.22
C SER A 436 -14.33 7.16 13.52
N PRO A 437 -14.27 5.81 13.58
CA PRO A 437 -14.24 5.09 14.84
C PRO A 437 -12.87 5.32 15.52
N LEU A 438 -12.86 5.90 16.72
CA LEU A 438 -11.62 6.18 17.46
C LEU A 438 -11.28 5.04 18.44
N TRP A 439 -12.30 4.32 18.86
CA TRP A 439 -12.20 3.12 19.68
C TRP A 439 -13.43 2.26 19.40
N ALA A 440 -13.27 0.94 19.35
CA ALA A 440 -14.40 0.02 19.26
C ALA A 440 -14.08 -1.34 19.89
N ARG A 441 -15.16 -2.05 20.27
CA ARG A 441 -15.18 -3.46 20.66
C ARG A 441 -16.40 -4.13 20.03
N LYS A 442 -16.15 -4.97 19.03
CA LYS A 442 -17.11 -5.87 18.39
C LYS A 442 -16.97 -7.24 19.07
N ARG A 443 -18.06 -7.77 19.59
CA ARG A 443 -18.09 -8.92 20.50
C ARG A 443 -19.20 -9.87 20.10
N LEU A 444 -18.85 -11.14 19.85
CA LEU A 444 -19.79 -12.17 19.40
C LEU A 444 -19.43 -13.51 20.06
N GLN A 445 -20.44 -14.22 20.55
CA GLN A 445 -20.33 -15.56 21.13
C GLN A 445 -20.97 -16.58 20.20
N PHE A 446 -20.25 -17.67 19.96
CA PHE A 446 -20.66 -18.80 19.14
C PHE A 446 -21.01 -19.99 20.03
N ASN A 447 -22.12 -20.64 19.70
CA ASN A 447 -22.79 -21.63 20.51
C ASN A 447 -23.33 -22.73 19.61
N MET A 448 -23.62 -23.91 20.17
CA MET A 448 -24.31 -24.98 19.46
C MET A 448 -25.52 -25.47 20.27
N PRO A 449 -26.62 -25.90 19.64
CA PRO A 449 -27.65 -26.65 20.35
C PRO A 449 -27.08 -27.98 20.85
N LEU A 450 -27.47 -28.37 22.06
CA LEU A 450 -27.24 -29.69 22.63
C LEU A 450 -28.60 -30.32 22.87
N GLU A 451 -28.96 -31.30 22.06
CA GLU A 451 -30.29 -31.92 21.99
C GLU A 451 -30.17 -33.45 22.04
N PRO A 452 -31.17 -34.17 22.59
CA PRO A 452 -31.16 -35.62 22.61
C PRO A 452 -31.55 -36.22 21.25
N TYR A 453 -30.79 -37.22 20.78
CA TYR A 453 -31.02 -37.91 19.51
C TYR A 453 -30.87 -39.43 19.67
N GLU A 454 -31.98 -40.16 19.84
CA GLU A 454 -32.02 -41.62 20.10
C GLU A 454 -31.16 -42.48 19.15
N LYS A 455 -31.03 -42.04 17.89
CA LYS A 455 -30.32 -42.75 16.81
C LYS A 455 -28.79 -42.61 16.85
N VAL A 456 -28.25 -41.78 17.75
CA VAL A 456 -26.81 -41.57 17.95
C VAL A 456 -26.49 -41.85 19.41
N ASP A 457 -25.63 -42.85 19.68
CA ASP A 457 -25.50 -43.40 21.03
C ASP A 457 -25.03 -42.37 22.06
N LEU A 458 -24.10 -41.49 21.65
CA LEU A 458 -23.56 -40.40 22.46
C LEU A 458 -24.56 -39.28 22.77
N PHE A 459 -25.74 -39.26 22.13
CA PHE A 459 -26.72 -38.18 22.24
C PHE A 459 -28.03 -38.62 22.90
N LYS A 460 -28.11 -39.79 23.53
CA LYS A 460 -29.40 -40.32 24.03
C LYS A 460 -29.99 -39.53 25.21
N ASN A 461 -29.16 -39.03 26.11
CA ASN A 461 -29.59 -38.63 27.45
C ASN A 461 -29.56 -37.10 27.72
N PHE A 462 -29.21 -36.26 26.75
CA PHE A 462 -29.01 -34.83 26.99
C PHE A 462 -30.29 -34.06 27.34
N THR A 463 -30.23 -33.21 28.38
CA THR A 463 -31.24 -32.17 28.61
C THR A 463 -31.09 -31.08 27.52
N PRO A 464 -32.15 -30.74 26.75
CA PRO A 464 -32.08 -29.74 25.68
C PRO A 464 -31.59 -28.36 26.17
N THR A 465 -30.48 -27.87 25.62
CA THR A 465 -29.87 -26.58 25.99
C THR A 465 -29.06 -25.96 24.84
N VAL A 466 -28.55 -24.74 25.04
CA VAL A 466 -27.62 -24.07 24.12
C VAL A 466 -26.26 -24.03 24.79
N LEU A 467 -25.32 -24.83 24.30
CA LEU A 467 -23.96 -24.91 24.84
C LEU A 467 -23.10 -23.77 24.25
N PRO A 468 -22.58 -22.84 25.07
CA PRO A 468 -21.65 -21.82 24.61
C PRO A 468 -20.29 -22.47 24.35
N MET A 469 -19.68 -22.18 23.20
CA MET A 469 -18.41 -22.79 22.78
C MET A 469 -17.25 -21.83 23.00
N PHE A 470 -17.32 -20.64 22.40
CA PHE A 470 -16.32 -19.59 22.51
C PHE A 470 -16.91 -18.22 22.18
N TRP A 471 -16.22 -17.15 22.54
CA TRP A 471 -16.52 -15.80 22.07
C TRP A 471 -15.26 -15.04 21.65
N VAL A 472 -15.44 -14.03 20.82
CA VAL A 472 -14.35 -13.21 20.27
C VAL A 472 -14.56 -11.72 20.55
N GLU A 473 -13.48 -11.00 20.83
CA GLU A 473 -13.40 -9.55 20.87
C GLU A 473 -12.50 -9.05 19.73
N GLU A 474 -13.08 -8.39 18.73
CA GLU A 474 -12.38 -7.59 17.73
C GLU A 474 -12.35 -6.13 18.22
N GLY A 475 -11.17 -5.57 18.41
CA GLY A 475 -10.97 -4.29 19.07
C GLY A 475 -10.01 -3.34 18.35
N VAL A 476 -10.35 -2.06 18.35
CA VAL A 476 -9.47 -0.97 17.88
C VAL A 476 -9.32 0.10 18.95
N ASP A 477 -8.09 0.62 19.08
CA ASP A 477 -7.71 1.70 20.00
C ASP A 477 -6.80 2.67 19.23
N LEU A 478 -7.35 3.77 18.69
CA LEU A 478 -6.53 4.70 17.92
C LEU A 478 -5.56 5.47 18.84
N ASN A 479 -4.27 5.13 18.72
CA ASN A 479 -3.21 5.72 19.50
C ASN A 479 -3.11 7.26 19.32
N ARG A 480 -2.27 7.91 20.14
CA ARG A 480 -2.10 9.37 20.10
C ARG A 480 -1.58 9.91 18.76
N THR A 481 -0.86 9.12 17.97
CA THR A 481 -0.37 9.50 16.64
C THR A 481 -1.52 9.59 15.64
N LEU A 482 -2.40 8.59 15.62
CA LEU A 482 -3.55 8.52 14.71
C LEU A 482 -4.69 9.45 15.13
N THR A 483 -4.90 9.67 16.44
CA THR A 483 -5.89 10.63 16.93
C THR A 483 -5.44 12.08 16.88
N LYS A 484 -4.12 12.36 16.77
CA LYS A 484 -3.61 13.75 16.75
C LYS A 484 -4.19 14.61 15.62
N PRO A 485 -4.22 14.21 14.33
CA PRO A 485 -4.81 15.03 13.26
C PRO A 485 -6.26 15.43 13.52
N ILE A 486 -7.07 14.52 14.07
CA ILE A 486 -8.46 14.78 14.45
C ILE A 486 -8.52 15.75 15.63
N LYS A 487 -7.69 15.55 16.66
CA LYS A 487 -7.57 16.44 17.81
C LYS A 487 -7.12 17.85 17.42
N ASP A 488 -6.17 17.97 16.50
CA ASP A 488 -5.66 19.24 15.99
C ASP A 488 -6.74 19.97 15.18
N LEU A 489 -7.53 19.26 14.35
CA LEU A 489 -8.72 19.82 13.68
C LEU A 489 -9.73 20.40 14.69
N PHE A 490 -10.04 19.69 15.78
CA PHE A 490 -10.93 20.20 16.84
C PHE A 490 -10.32 21.38 17.62
N THR A 491 -9.01 21.36 17.87
CA THR A 491 -8.28 22.46 18.51
C THR A 491 -8.30 23.72 17.65
N ILE A 492 -7.98 23.61 16.35
CA ILE A 492 -8.07 24.73 15.39
C ILE A 492 -9.50 25.27 15.34
N LYS A 493 -10.50 24.40 15.25
CA LYS A 493 -11.94 24.77 15.28
C LYS A 493 -12.31 25.53 16.56
N LYS A 494 -11.74 25.18 17.72
CA LYS A 494 -11.92 25.90 19.00
C LYS A 494 -11.19 27.25 18.99
N VAL A 495 -9.93 27.29 18.58
CA VAL A 495 -9.10 28.52 18.52
C VAL A 495 -9.72 29.55 17.57
N VAL A 496 -10.08 29.15 16.35
CA VAL A 496 -10.74 30.03 15.37
C VAL A 496 -12.10 30.51 15.89
N LYS A 497 -12.89 29.65 16.55
CA LYS A 497 -14.14 30.10 17.19
C LYS A 497 -13.88 31.20 18.22
N VAL A 498 -12.92 31.01 19.13
CA VAL A 498 -12.57 32.02 20.16
C VAL A 498 -12.06 33.31 19.52
N ALA A 499 -11.14 33.22 18.54
CA ALA A 499 -10.62 34.38 17.82
C ALA A 499 -11.73 35.17 17.10
N ASN A 500 -12.69 34.48 16.45
CA ASN A 500 -13.83 35.11 15.79
C ASN A 500 -14.70 35.92 16.77
N TYR A 501 -14.98 35.38 17.97
CA TYR A 501 -15.72 36.12 19.00
C TYR A 501 -14.92 37.29 19.59
N LEU A 502 -13.61 37.13 19.82
CA LEU A 502 -12.76 38.22 20.31
C LEU A 502 -12.69 39.39 19.31
N VAL A 503 -12.45 39.10 18.02
CA VAL A 503 -12.42 40.13 16.96
C VAL A 503 -13.80 40.79 16.79
N LEU A 504 -14.90 40.03 16.91
CA LEU A 504 -16.25 40.57 16.89
C LEU A 504 -16.51 41.51 18.08
N LEU A 505 -16.15 41.12 19.30
CA LEU A 505 -16.28 41.96 20.50
C LEU A 505 -15.43 43.24 20.42
N ILE A 506 -14.19 43.14 19.97
CA ILE A 506 -13.32 44.31 19.72
C ILE A 506 -13.92 45.24 18.66
N SER A 507 -14.54 44.69 17.61
CA SER A 507 -15.20 45.48 16.57
C SER A 507 -16.45 46.19 17.09
N ILE A 508 -17.25 45.53 17.92
CA ILE A 508 -18.43 46.13 18.58
C ILE A 508 -17.99 47.22 19.56
N ALA A 509 -16.96 46.97 20.38
CA ALA A 509 -16.41 47.96 21.31
C ALA A 509 -15.81 49.18 20.57
N GLY A 510 -15.14 48.97 19.43
CA GLY A 510 -14.64 50.05 18.58
C GLY A 510 -15.74 50.89 17.93
N LEU A 511 -16.86 50.27 17.53
CA LEU A 511 -18.05 50.98 17.04
C LEU A 511 -18.71 51.79 18.17
N ALA A 512 -18.88 51.21 19.35
CA ALA A 512 -19.44 51.89 20.51
C ALA A 512 -18.56 53.08 20.97
N GLY A 513 -17.24 52.87 21.03
CA GLY A 513 -16.26 53.92 21.34
C GLY A 513 -16.25 55.04 20.30
N ALA A 514 -16.37 54.73 19.01
CA ALA A 514 -16.52 55.73 17.97
C ALA A 514 -17.83 56.53 18.10
N GLY A 515 -18.94 55.88 18.48
CA GLY A 515 -20.20 56.54 18.78
C GLY A 515 -20.10 57.51 19.97
N TYR A 516 -19.54 57.04 21.09
CA TYR A 516 -19.30 57.86 22.28
C TYR A 516 -18.41 59.08 22.00
N LEU A 517 -17.30 58.89 21.29
CA LEU A 517 -16.42 60.00 20.91
C LEU A 517 -17.12 60.99 19.98
N ASN A 518 -17.93 60.54 19.04
CA ASN A 518 -18.69 61.41 18.13
C ASN A 518 -19.80 62.21 18.86
N PHE A 519 -20.42 61.63 19.89
CA PHE A 519 -21.35 62.33 20.78
C PHE A 519 -20.64 63.43 21.59
N LYS A 520 -19.45 63.15 22.13
CA LYS A 520 -18.62 64.12 22.85
C LYS A 520 -18.12 65.26 21.94
N ASP A 521 -17.70 64.94 20.72
CA ASP A 521 -17.30 65.89 19.67
C ASP A 521 -18.42 66.85 19.23
N GLY A 522 -19.68 66.59 19.60
CA GLY A 522 -20.85 67.39 19.28
C GLY A 522 -21.15 68.54 20.26
N GLN A 523 -20.45 68.63 21.40
CA GLN A 523 -20.73 69.61 22.46
C GLN A 523 -19.87 70.89 22.39
N SER A 524 -18.90 70.98 21.48
CA SER A 524 -18.02 72.17 21.36
C SER A 524 -18.57 73.20 20.37
N VAL A 525 -18.97 74.38 20.87
CA VAL A 525 -19.43 75.51 20.05
C VAL A 525 -18.25 76.41 19.66
N ASN A 526 -18.19 76.83 18.39
CA ASN A 526 -17.21 77.82 17.90
C ASN A 526 -17.77 79.24 17.98
N ILE A 527 -16.94 80.20 18.41
CA ILE A 527 -17.26 81.64 18.40
C ILE A 527 -16.54 82.30 17.21
N THR A 528 -17.27 83.12 16.46
CA THR A 528 -16.77 83.85 15.27
C THR A 528 -16.10 85.16 15.67
N ASN A 529 -15.16 85.67 14.88
CA ASN A 529 -14.74 87.07 14.95
C ASN A 529 -14.47 87.67 13.55
N ILE A 530 -14.38 89.00 13.47
CA ILE A 530 -14.80 89.78 12.30
C ILE A 530 -13.62 90.21 11.38
N LYS A 531 -13.96 90.58 10.13
CA LYS A 531 -13.08 91.13 9.08
C LYS A 531 -12.35 92.40 9.54
N ASP A 532 -11.24 92.73 8.86
CA ASP A 532 -11.19 94.02 8.14
C ASP A 532 -10.34 93.97 6.84
N THR A 533 -10.31 95.06 6.06
CA THR A 533 -9.97 95.05 4.62
C THR A 533 -9.23 96.32 4.12
N ARG A 534 -8.52 96.21 2.97
CA ARG A 534 -7.96 97.29 2.10
C ARG A 534 -6.56 97.84 2.51
N VAL A 535 -5.69 98.37 1.62
CA VAL A 535 -5.59 98.38 0.13
C VAL A 535 -4.11 98.59 -0.29
N SER A 536 -3.75 98.25 -1.54
CA SER A 536 -2.42 98.44 -2.16
C SER A 536 -1.97 99.92 -2.29
N PRO A 537 -0.67 100.17 -2.54
CA PRO A 537 -0.28 100.42 -3.94
C PRO A 537 0.99 99.70 -4.44
N ARG A 538 1.07 99.54 -5.77
CA ARG A 538 2.29 99.39 -6.59
C ARG A 538 2.52 100.74 -7.34
N PRO A 539 3.56 100.94 -8.17
CA PRO A 539 4.79 100.17 -8.43
C PRO A 539 6.08 101.03 -8.27
N ALA A 540 7.27 100.44 -8.52
CA ALA A 540 8.28 100.95 -9.47
C ALA A 540 9.58 100.13 -9.41
N ASN A 541 10.18 99.88 -10.57
CA ASN A 541 11.63 99.63 -10.67
C ASN A 541 12.32 100.98 -10.96
N ILE A 542 13.59 101.17 -10.58
CA ILE A 542 14.70 101.65 -11.45
C ILE A 542 15.97 101.94 -10.61
N VAL A 543 17.10 101.38 -11.10
CA VAL A 543 18.53 101.77 -10.92
C VAL A 543 19.01 102.27 -9.54
N ASN A 544 19.97 101.52 -8.97
CA ASN A 544 21.00 102.05 -8.06
C ASN A 544 22.26 102.45 -8.85
N THR A 545 22.93 103.53 -8.44
CA THR A 545 24.28 103.91 -8.93
C THR A 545 25.18 104.31 -7.75
N LEU A 546 26.23 103.51 -7.50
CA LEU A 546 27.35 103.74 -6.58
C LEU A 546 28.56 103.00 -7.21
N HIS A 547 29.83 103.42 -7.14
CA HIS A 547 30.48 104.62 -6.60
C HIS A 547 30.33 104.91 -5.08
N ASN A 548 31.08 104.14 -4.28
CA ASN A 548 31.69 104.47 -2.98
C ASN A 548 30.79 104.75 -1.74
N GLY A 549 31.37 104.55 -0.54
CA GLY A 549 30.71 104.68 0.79
C GLY A 549 30.27 103.31 1.37
N TYR A 550 30.99 102.55 2.19
CA TYR A 550 31.85 102.80 3.39
C TYR A 550 31.09 102.73 4.74
N ASN A 551 31.34 101.65 5.50
CA ASN A 551 31.19 101.41 6.95
C ASN A 551 29.84 101.25 7.70
N ASN A 552 29.70 100.05 8.29
CA ASN A 552 29.47 99.71 9.73
C ASN A 552 28.10 99.85 10.46
N GLY A 553 27.64 98.72 11.03
CA GLY A 553 26.78 98.57 12.24
C GLY A 553 25.28 98.84 12.07
N THR A 554 24.33 98.39 12.91
CA THR A 554 24.22 97.47 14.08
C THR A 554 22.73 97.53 14.53
N ASP A 555 22.01 96.58 15.16
CA ASP A 555 22.13 95.16 15.56
C ASP A 555 20.69 94.68 15.99
N ASN A 556 20.26 93.47 16.40
CA ASN A 556 20.78 92.11 16.68
C ASN A 556 19.59 91.09 16.52
N GLY A 557 19.77 89.78 16.79
CA GLY A 557 18.70 88.77 17.05
C GLY A 557 18.19 88.02 15.80
N HIS A 558 18.44 86.71 15.58
CA HIS A 558 17.90 85.51 16.27
C HIS A 558 16.35 85.41 16.21
N ILE A 559 15.69 84.28 15.89
CA ILE A 559 15.90 82.89 16.38
C ILE A 559 15.64 81.79 15.27
N PHE A 560 16.17 80.60 15.54
CA PHE A 560 16.05 79.30 14.84
C PHE A 560 14.66 78.87 14.32
N PHE A 561 14.66 77.96 13.32
CA PHE A 561 13.90 76.71 13.41
C PHE A 561 14.67 75.50 12.81
N GLN A 562 14.43 74.31 13.36
CA GLN A 562 15.27 73.12 13.21
C GLN A 562 14.73 72.13 12.15
N ARG A 563 15.61 71.43 11.42
CA ARG A 563 15.25 70.34 10.49
C ARG A 563 15.91 69.03 10.93
N VAL A 564 15.12 67.96 11.07
CA VAL A 564 15.57 66.63 11.52
C VAL A 564 15.92 65.74 10.31
N ASN A 565 16.92 64.86 10.48
CA ASN A 565 17.36 63.89 9.47
C ASN A 565 16.56 62.57 9.58
N GLU A 566 16.40 61.88 8.45
CA GLU A 566 16.28 60.42 8.39
C GLU A 566 17.41 59.85 7.49
N SER A 567 17.91 58.66 7.81
CA SER A 567 19.17 58.13 7.28
C SER A 567 19.00 56.88 6.41
N GLY A 568 19.68 56.86 5.27
CA GLY A 568 19.83 55.67 4.41
C GLY A 568 21.30 55.47 4.05
N ILE A 569 21.93 54.41 4.56
CA ILE A 569 23.37 54.17 4.41
C ILE A 569 23.64 53.25 3.21
N MET A 570 24.57 53.64 2.34
CA MET A 570 25.05 52.84 1.21
C MET A 570 26.51 52.38 1.48
N PRO A 571 26.88 51.11 1.23
CA PRO A 571 28.19 50.57 1.66
C PRO A 571 29.36 50.96 0.74
N SER A 572 30.55 51.05 1.33
CA SER A 572 31.83 51.33 0.64
C SER A 572 32.21 50.23 -0.38
N SER A 573 32.83 50.63 -1.51
CA SER A 573 33.28 49.73 -2.57
C SER A 573 34.22 48.62 -2.11
N LYS A 574 35.09 48.87 -1.12
CA LYS A 574 35.93 47.82 -0.50
C LYS A 574 35.10 46.67 0.08
N LYS A 575 33.97 46.97 0.72
CA LYS A 575 33.06 45.95 1.28
C LYS A 575 32.36 45.17 0.17
N LEU A 576 31.98 45.84 -0.92
CA LEU A 576 31.34 45.20 -2.07
C LEU A 576 32.27 44.17 -2.75
N GLY A 577 33.55 44.52 -2.94
CA GLY A 577 34.55 43.62 -3.53
C GLY A 577 34.85 42.39 -2.68
N ILE A 578 34.96 42.54 -1.35
CA ILE A 578 35.15 41.42 -0.41
C ILE A 578 33.94 40.46 -0.47
N ILE A 579 32.71 41.00 -0.49
CA ILE A 579 31.49 40.19 -0.61
C ILE A 579 31.46 39.47 -1.97
N ALA A 580 31.80 40.14 -3.07
CA ALA A 580 31.86 39.51 -4.40
C ALA A 580 32.90 38.37 -4.48
N ALA A 581 34.09 38.57 -3.91
CA ALA A 581 35.14 37.55 -3.85
C ALA A 581 34.72 36.35 -2.98
N ALA A 582 34.07 36.58 -1.83
CA ALA A 582 33.52 35.52 -0.99
C ALA A 582 32.40 34.75 -1.70
N CYS A 583 31.47 35.44 -2.38
CA CYS A 583 30.42 34.80 -3.18
C CYS A 583 31.00 34.00 -4.35
N PHE A 584 32.08 34.47 -4.99
CA PHE A 584 32.78 33.72 -6.04
C PHE A 584 33.42 32.45 -5.48
N LEU A 585 34.20 32.56 -4.39
CA LEU A 585 34.84 31.40 -3.74
C LEU A 585 33.79 30.36 -3.29
N CYS A 586 32.72 30.80 -2.64
CA CYS A 586 31.60 29.92 -2.27
C CYS A 586 30.91 29.30 -3.48
N SER A 587 30.74 30.01 -4.59
CA SER A 587 30.15 29.45 -5.83
C SER A 587 31.05 28.38 -6.45
N VAL A 588 32.38 28.59 -6.44
CA VAL A 588 33.37 27.62 -6.92
C VAL A 588 33.41 26.38 -6.02
N LEU A 589 33.45 26.55 -4.69
CA LEU A 589 33.40 25.43 -3.73
C LEU A 589 32.08 24.65 -3.83
N MET A 590 30.95 25.34 -3.99
CA MET A 590 29.65 24.69 -4.24
C MET A 590 29.66 23.89 -5.54
N GLN A 591 30.23 24.42 -6.61
CA GLN A 591 30.26 23.78 -7.93
C GLN A 591 31.17 22.55 -7.99
N PHE A 592 32.39 22.63 -7.44
CA PHE A 592 33.41 21.58 -7.59
C PHE A 592 33.42 20.55 -6.45
N TRP A 593 32.88 20.86 -5.27
CA TRP A 593 32.94 19.96 -4.11
C TRP A 593 31.56 19.65 -3.51
N LEU A 594 30.73 20.66 -3.17
CA LEU A 594 29.48 20.37 -2.46
C LEU A 594 28.36 19.82 -3.34
N PHE A 595 28.22 20.23 -4.61
CA PHE A 595 27.10 19.82 -5.45
C PHE A 595 27.03 18.29 -5.64
N ASP A 596 28.13 17.66 -6.01
CA ASP A 596 28.20 16.21 -6.21
C ASP A 596 28.04 15.43 -4.89
N VAL A 597 28.55 15.96 -3.77
CA VAL A 597 28.35 15.36 -2.44
C VAL A 597 26.88 15.44 -2.02
N ILE A 598 26.23 16.60 -2.16
CA ILE A 598 24.80 16.79 -1.87
C ILE A 598 23.95 15.90 -2.78
N LEU A 599 24.29 15.80 -4.07
CA LEU A 599 23.60 14.95 -5.03
C LEU A 599 23.71 13.46 -4.66
N ARG A 600 24.92 12.96 -4.34
CA ARG A 600 25.14 11.57 -3.90
C ARG A 600 24.43 11.26 -2.58
N ILE A 601 24.43 12.19 -1.63
CA ILE A 601 23.66 12.07 -0.38
C ILE A 601 22.15 12.00 -0.67
N GLY A 602 21.63 12.88 -1.54
CA GLY A 602 20.23 12.89 -1.94
C GLY A 602 19.81 11.58 -2.64
N ILE A 603 20.62 11.08 -3.57
CA ILE A 603 20.39 9.80 -4.25
C ILE A 603 20.40 8.65 -3.23
N ARG A 604 21.43 8.54 -2.39
CA ARG A 604 21.51 7.52 -1.34
C ARG A 604 20.31 7.55 -0.41
N ASP A 605 19.86 8.74 -0.03
CA ASP A 605 18.71 8.86 0.85
C ASP A 605 17.41 8.39 0.19
N GLN A 606 17.14 8.81 -1.05
CA GLN A 606 15.88 8.56 -1.76
C GLN A 606 15.76 7.14 -2.35
N THR A 607 16.88 6.48 -2.67
CA THR A 607 16.91 5.12 -3.26
C THR A 607 16.84 3.99 -2.23
N SER A 608 17.30 4.20 -0.99
CA SER A 608 17.13 3.22 0.10
C SER A 608 15.65 2.88 0.36
N LEU A 609 15.33 1.64 0.74
CA LEU A 609 13.95 1.15 0.97
C LEU A 609 13.36 1.60 2.33
N LYS A 610 13.53 2.88 2.68
CA LYS A 610 12.91 3.51 3.85
C LYS A 610 11.40 3.67 3.65
N LYS A 611 10.60 3.49 4.72
CA LYS A 611 9.12 3.61 4.69
C LYS A 611 8.59 4.94 4.12
N ARG A 612 9.38 6.03 4.19
CA ARG A 612 9.01 7.35 3.65
C ARG A 612 9.35 7.58 2.17
N ASN A 613 10.04 6.66 1.51
CA ASN A 613 10.56 6.89 0.16
C ASN A 613 9.61 6.37 -0.91
N GLU A 614 9.41 7.18 -1.96
CA GLU A 614 8.56 6.82 -3.10
C GLU A 614 9.05 5.57 -3.84
N LEU A 615 10.37 5.37 -3.95
CA LEU A 615 10.92 4.17 -4.58
C LEU A 615 10.51 2.89 -3.85
N ARG A 616 10.39 2.92 -2.51
CA ARG A 616 9.88 1.77 -1.75
C ARG A 616 8.43 1.46 -2.10
N LYS A 617 7.58 2.48 -2.31
CA LYS A 617 6.19 2.26 -2.72
C LYS A 617 6.12 1.55 -4.08
N ILE A 618 6.88 2.06 -5.06
CA ILE A 618 6.97 1.50 -6.43
C ILE A 618 7.53 0.07 -6.40
N TYR A 619 8.57 -0.17 -5.61
CA TYR A 619 9.21 -1.49 -5.46
C TYR A 619 8.27 -2.54 -4.83
N LEU A 620 7.40 -2.12 -3.91
CA LEU A 620 6.41 -2.98 -3.26
C LEU A 620 5.13 -3.17 -4.08
N LYS A 621 4.74 -2.21 -4.93
CA LYS A 621 3.59 -2.34 -5.83
C LYS A 621 3.84 -1.49 -7.08
N ILE A 622 3.99 -2.12 -8.24
CA ILE A 622 4.27 -1.40 -9.47
C ILE A 622 2.99 -0.62 -9.87
N PRO A 623 3.05 0.72 -10.07
CA PRO A 623 1.87 1.55 -10.27
C PRO A 623 1.35 1.57 -11.72
N PHE A 624 1.82 0.63 -12.55
CA PHE A 624 1.46 0.40 -13.95
C PHE A 624 1.64 -1.09 -14.25
N PRO A 625 0.90 -1.67 -15.22
CA PRO A 625 1.15 -3.04 -15.64
C PRO A 625 2.47 -3.16 -16.41
N LEU A 626 3.10 -4.31 -16.26
CA LEU A 626 4.21 -4.77 -17.09
C LEU A 626 3.69 -5.36 -18.41
N ASP A 627 4.56 -5.41 -19.42
CA ASP A 627 4.30 -6.19 -20.63
C ASP A 627 4.66 -7.65 -20.38
N PHE A 628 3.68 -8.54 -20.59
CA PHE A 628 3.88 -9.98 -20.57
C PHE A 628 3.41 -10.56 -21.92
N ASN A 629 4.35 -10.82 -22.83
CA ASN A 629 4.06 -11.30 -24.19
C ASN A 629 4.45 -12.77 -24.32
N VAL A 630 3.54 -13.62 -24.80
CA VAL A 630 3.81 -15.03 -25.11
C VAL A 630 3.82 -15.27 -26.62
N TYR A 631 4.77 -16.06 -27.10
CA TYR A 631 4.95 -16.41 -28.50
C TYR A 631 5.10 -17.93 -28.64
N PHE A 632 4.22 -18.57 -29.40
CA PHE A 632 4.21 -20.02 -29.58
C PHE A 632 4.98 -20.46 -30.82
N PHE A 633 5.68 -21.59 -30.72
CA PHE A 633 6.28 -22.27 -31.87
C PHE A 633 5.28 -23.29 -32.44
N ASN A 634 4.36 -22.79 -33.26
CA ASN A 634 3.33 -23.62 -33.88
C ASN A 634 3.94 -24.57 -34.91
N VAL A 635 3.81 -25.87 -34.68
CA VAL A 635 4.30 -26.94 -35.57
C VAL A 635 3.46 -26.99 -36.84
N THR A 636 4.11 -27.02 -38.01
CA THR A 636 3.41 -27.05 -39.32
C THR A 636 3.51 -28.39 -40.05
N ASN A 637 4.35 -29.31 -39.59
CA ASN A 637 4.54 -30.67 -40.15
C ASN A 637 4.45 -31.78 -39.06
N PRO A 638 3.41 -31.81 -38.20
CA PRO A 638 3.36 -32.72 -37.05
C PRO A 638 3.31 -34.20 -37.45
N GLU A 639 2.71 -34.55 -38.59
CA GLU A 639 2.62 -35.93 -39.07
C GLU A 639 3.98 -36.44 -39.55
N GLU A 640 4.71 -35.62 -40.30
CA GLU A 640 6.05 -35.94 -40.80
C GLU A 640 7.07 -36.06 -39.65
N VAL A 641 7.00 -35.17 -38.66
CA VAL A 641 7.83 -35.29 -37.44
C VAL A 641 7.51 -36.57 -36.66
N GLN A 642 6.24 -36.97 -36.60
CA GLN A 642 5.83 -38.21 -35.93
C GLN A 642 6.36 -39.46 -36.65
N LEU A 643 6.72 -39.35 -37.93
CA LEU A 643 7.42 -40.36 -38.73
C LEU A 643 8.96 -40.26 -38.68
N GLY A 644 9.52 -39.18 -38.11
CA GLY A 644 10.96 -38.99 -37.87
C GLY A 644 11.59 -37.79 -38.58
N ASP A 645 10.82 -37.01 -39.34
CA ASP A 645 11.34 -35.84 -40.06
C ASP A 645 11.65 -34.66 -39.11
N ALA A 646 12.50 -33.72 -39.55
CA ALA A 646 12.88 -32.57 -38.73
C ALA A 646 11.71 -31.56 -38.58
N PRO A 647 11.43 -31.04 -37.37
CA PRO A 647 10.32 -30.13 -37.13
C PRO A 647 10.47 -28.79 -37.86
N VAL A 648 9.37 -28.36 -38.47
CA VAL A 648 9.12 -27.03 -39.00
C VAL A 648 8.16 -26.32 -38.05
N VAL A 649 8.62 -25.23 -37.47
CA VAL A 649 7.84 -24.38 -36.57
C VAL A 649 7.65 -22.98 -37.14
N LYS A 650 6.53 -22.36 -36.80
CA LYS A 650 6.22 -20.97 -37.13
C LYS A 650 5.85 -20.22 -35.85
N GLU A 651 6.46 -19.05 -35.64
CA GLU A 651 6.07 -18.18 -34.53
C GLU A 651 4.63 -17.66 -34.70
N ILE A 652 3.84 -17.74 -33.63
CA ILE A 652 2.54 -17.10 -33.50
C ILE A 652 2.52 -16.28 -32.19
N GLY A 653 2.37 -14.96 -32.31
CA GLY A 653 2.34 -14.03 -31.19
C GLY A 653 2.51 -12.57 -31.63
N PRO A 654 2.57 -11.61 -30.67
CA PRO A 654 2.45 -11.84 -29.24
C PRO A 654 0.99 -12.11 -28.82
N PHE A 655 0.80 -13.02 -27.88
CA PHE A 655 -0.37 -13.03 -27.01
C PHE A 655 -0.01 -12.21 -25.78
N SER A 656 -0.46 -10.96 -25.76
CA SER A 656 -0.05 -9.96 -24.77
C SER A 656 -0.99 -9.93 -23.58
N TYR A 657 -0.41 -9.82 -22.39
CA TYR A 657 -1.08 -9.63 -21.12
C TYR A 657 -0.47 -8.41 -20.41
N ASP A 658 -1.33 -7.67 -19.70
CA ASP A 658 -0.92 -6.66 -18.74
C ASP A 658 -0.75 -7.36 -17.37
N GLU A 659 0.49 -7.48 -16.89
CA GLU A 659 0.81 -8.08 -15.59
C GLU A 659 0.92 -7.02 -14.48
N TYR A 660 0.21 -7.22 -13.37
CA TYR A 660 0.32 -6.36 -12.18
C TYR A 660 1.09 -7.08 -11.07
N VAL A 661 2.27 -6.56 -10.73
CA VAL A 661 3.17 -7.15 -9.71
C VAL A 661 3.10 -6.40 -8.39
N GLU A 662 2.88 -7.14 -7.30
CA GLU A 662 2.88 -6.65 -5.92
C GLU A 662 3.69 -7.56 -5.00
N LYS A 663 4.28 -6.97 -3.96
CA LYS A 663 4.98 -7.64 -2.88
C LYS A 663 4.10 -7.55 -1.64
N VAL A 664 3.39 -8.63 -1.33
CA VAL A 664 2.44 -8.73 -0.20
C VAL A 664 3.14 -9.22 1.07
N ASP A 665 2.41 -9.29 2.19
CA ASP A 665 2.87 -9.85 3.48
C ASP A 665 4.21 -9.26 4.00
N VAL A 666 4.41 -7.96 3.73
CA VAL A 666 5.68 -7.24 3.93
C VAL A 666 6.00 -6.99 5.41
N VAL A 667 7.19 -7.39 5.84
CA VAL A 667 7.76 -7.21 7.18
C VAL A 667 9.11 -6.51 7.08
N ASP A 668 9.43 -5.62 8.03
CA ASP A 668 10.73 -4.95 8.17
C ASP A 668 11.46 -5.48 9.40
N ASN A 669 12.73 -5.87 9.25
CA ASN A 669 13.65 -6.05 10.38
C ASN A 669 14.64 -4.87 10.43
N SER A 670 14.62 -4.11 11.52
CA SER A 670 15.50 -2.95 11.68
C SER A 670 16.90 -3.29 12.19
N ALA A 671 17.13 -4.47 12.76
CA ALA A 671 18.45 -4.91 13.22
C ALA A 671 19.29 -5.52 12.08
N GLU A 672 18.65 -6.29 11.19
CA GLU A 672 19.29 -6.89 10.00
C GLU A 672 19.39 -5.94 8.79
N ASP A 673 18.78 -4.75 8.87
CA ASP A 673 18.42 -3.90 7.73
C ASP A 673 17.66 -4.63 6.59
N SER A 674 16.86 -5.64 6.94
CA SER A 674 16.19 -6.53 5.99
C SER A 674 14.68 -6.26 5.85
N LEU A 675 14.12 -6.71 4.73
CA LEU A 675 12.73 -6.62 4.33
C LEU A 675 12.29 -7.98 3.78
N THR A 676 11.27 -8.59 4.40
CA THR A 676 10.69 -9.86 3.95
C THR A 676 9.34 -9.61 3.30
N TYR A 677 9.04 -10.26 2.18
CA TYR A 677 7.76 -10.16 1.47
C TYR A 677 7.43 -11.45 0.71
N THR A 678 6.23 -11.53 0.15
CA THR A 678 5.80 -12.60 -0.75
C THR A 678 5.42 -12.00 -2.11
N PRO A 679 5.95 -12.44 -3.26
CA PRO A 679 5.53 -11.96 -4.57
C PRO A 679 4.12 -12.43 -4.94
N TYR A 680 3.39 -11.57 -5.64
CA TYR A 680 2.02 -11.75 -6.11
C TYR A 680 1.85 -11.08 -7.48
N SER A 681 1.37 -11.83 -8.48
CA SER A 681 1.13 -11.34 -9.85
C SER A 681 -0.29 -11.64 -10.30
N THR A 682 -0.90 -10.72 -11.06
CA THR A 682 -2.16 -10.97 -11.78
C THR A 682 -2.05 -10.58 -13.25
N PHE A 683 -2.64 -11.40 -14.13
CA PHE A 683 -2.50 -11.28 -15.59
C PHE A 683 -3.86 -10.99 -16.25
N TYR A 684 -3.91 -9.94 -17.09
CA TYR A 684 -5.12 -9.54 -17.83
C TYR A 684 -4.83 -9.47 -19.33
N PHE A 685 -5.62 -10.14 -20.17
CA PHE A 685 -5.35 -10.18 -21.63
C PHE A 685 -5.53 -8.82 -22.31
N ASN A 686 -4.52 -8.36 -23.04
CA ASN A 686 -4.52 -7.07 -23.73
C ASN A 686 -4.64 -7.25 -25.25
N ALA A 687 -5.87 -7.43 -25.72
CA ALA A 687 -6.20 -7.62 -27.14
C ALA A 687 -5.68 -6.51 -28.09
N LYS A 688 -5.34 -5.31 -27.58
CA LYS A 688 -4.74 -4.23 -28.39
C LYS A 688 -3.24 -4.49 -28.63
N LYS A 689 -2.52 -4.94 -27.61
CA LYS A 689 -1.10 -5.33 -27.73
C LYS A 689 -0.94 -6.63 -28.53
N SER A 690 -1.91 -7.57 -28.43
CA SER A 690 -1.94 -8.85 -29.17
C SER A 690 -2.17 -8.75 -30.69
N LYS A 691 -2.16 -7.53 -31.28
CA LYS A 691 -2.22 -7.28 -32.74
C LYS A 691 -3.40 -7.94 -33.48
N GLY A 692 -4.51 -8.23 -32.80
CA GLY A 692 -5.70 -8.89 -33.35
C GLY A 692 -5.78 -10.40 -33.10
N LEU A 693 -4.75 -11.01 -32.50
CA LEU A 693 -4.83 -12.37 -31.95
C LEU A 693 -5.71 -12.40 -30.69
N SER A 694 -6.29 -13.56 -30.40
CA SER A 694 -7.19 -13.81 -29.27
C SER A 694 -6.75 -15.02 -28.43
N GLY A 695 -7.22 -15.11 -27.18
CA GLY A 695 -7.00 -16.30 -26.35
C GLY A 695 -7.75 -17.55 -26.85
N ASP A 696 -8.73 -17.39 -27.74
CA ASP A 696 -9.48 -18.49 -28.36
C ASP A 696 -8.84 -19.00 -29.66
N ASP A 697 -7.75 -18.37 -30.12
CA ASP A 697 -6.96 -18.85 -31.25
C ASP A 697 -6.25 -20.17 -30.89
N THR A 698 -6.16 -21.09 -31.85
CA THR A 698 -5.55 -22.40 -31.67
C THR A 698 -4.10 -22.45 -32.15
N VAL A 699 -3.28 -23.23 -31.45
CA VAL A 699 -1.89 -23.54 -31.84
C VAL A 699 -1.61 -25.04 -31.70
N THR A 700 -0.83 -25.59 -32.62
CA THR A 700 -0.31 -26.96 -32.56
C THR A 700 1.08 -26.95 -31.93
N ILE A 701 1.22 -27.60 -30.78
CA ILE A 701 2.47 -27.69 -30.00
C ILE A 701 2.76 -29.14 -29.62
N ILE A 702 3.97 -29.44 -29.14
CA ILE A 702 4.21 -30.71 -28.43
C ILE A 702 3.46 -30.73 -27.09
N HIS A 703 2.85 -31.86 -26.76
CA HIS A 703 1.97 -32.02 -25.60
C HIS A 703 2.80 -32.00 -24.30
N PRO A 704 2.74 -30.93 -23.48
CA PRO A 704 3.74 -30.68 -22.44
C PRO A 704 3.71 -31.73 -21.32
N ILE A 705 2.51 -32.22 -20.96
CA ILE A 705 2.33 -33.24 -19.92
C ILE A 705 2.88 -34.60 -20.36
N MET A 706 2.47 -35.08 -21.54
CA MET A 706 2.94 -36.33 -22.13
C MET A 706 4.47 -36.37 -22.28
N VAL A 707 5.05 -35.36 -22.91
CA VAL A 707 6.52 -35.26 -23.09
C VAL A 707 7.22 -35.13 -21.73
N GLY A 708 6.66 -34.36 -20.80
CA GLY A 708 7.16 -34.24 -19.43
C GLY A 708 7.20 -35.58 -18.68
N MET A 709 6.12 -36.35 -18.73
CA MET A 709 6.02 -37.68 -18.11
C MET A 709 7.02 -38.67 -18.70
N VAL A 710 7.11 -38.74 -20.03
CA VAL A 710 8.02 -39.66 -20.73
C VAL A 710 9.47 -39.29 -20.44
N ASN A 711 9.85 -38.01 -20.54
CA ASN A 711 11.22 -37.55 -20.29
C ASN A 711 11.65 -37.74 -18.82
N LEU A 712 10.75 -37.51 -17.86
CA LEU A 712 11.03 -37.72 -16.44
C LEU A 712 11.26 -39.20 -16.14
N VAL A 713 10.37 -40.09 -16.61
CA VAL A 713 10.50 -41.54 -16.34
C VAL A 713 11.63 -42.17 -17.16
N LEU A 714 11.91 -41.69 -18.38
CA LEU A 714 13.08 -42.08 -19.18
C LEU A 714 14.40 -41.67 -18.52
N ARG A 715 14.42 -40.57 -17.75
CA ARG A 715 15.58 -40.12 -16.97
C ARG A 715 15.74 -40.93 -15.67
N ASP A 716 14.69 -40.96 -14.85
CA ASP A 716 14.81 -41.33 -13.43
C ASP A 716 14.45 -42.79 -13.15
N SER A 717 13.63 -43.45 -14.00
CA SER A 717 13.20 -44.84 -13.81
C SER A 717 12.74 -45.53 -15.10
N PRO A 718 13.65 -45.85 -16.04
CA PRO A 718 13.32 -46.38 -17.37
C PRO A 718 12.55 -47.71 -17.40
N VAL A 719 12.41 -48.36 -16.24
CA VAL A 719 11.61 -49.58 -16.04
C VAL A 719 10.12 -49.29 -16.18
N TYR A 720 9.62 -48.15 -15.65
CA TYR A 720 8.19 -47.84 -15.61
C TYR A 720 7.62 -47.24 -16.91
N LEU A 721 8.43 -47.04 -17.96
CA LEU A 721 7.97 -46.49 -19.23
C LEU A 721 6.82 -47.27 -19.88
N SER A 722 6.73 -48.59 -19.67
CA SER A 722 5.60 -49.40 -20.17
C SER A 722 4.29 -49.14 -19.42
N ILE A 723 4.37 -48.72 -18.14
CA ILE A 723 3.19 -48.25 -17.38
C ILE A 723 2.79 -46.87 -17.91
N VAL A 724 3.76 -45.95 -18.07
CA VAL A 724 3.51 -44.62 -18.65
C VAL A 724 2.82 -44.75 -20.00
N ASN A 725 3.31 -45.61 -20.91
CA ASN A 725 2.70 -45.84 -22.22
C ASN A 725 1.22 -46.24 -22.13
N LYS A 726 0.88 -47.16 -21.21
CA LYS A 726 -0.53 -47.53 -20.98
C LYS A 726 -1.34 -46.35 -20.47
N SER A 727 -0.82 -45.63 -19.48
CA SER A 727 -1.52 -44.49 -18.90
C SER A 727 -1.71 -43.33 -19.88
N LEU A 728 -0.78 -43.07 -20.80
CA LEU A 728 -0.98 -42.06 -21.85
C LEU A 728 -2.19 -42.35 -22.75
N ILE A 729 -2.48 -43.63 -23.01
CA ILE A 729 -3.65 -44.06 -23.80
C ILE A 729 -4.96 -43.78 -23.06
N GLU A 730 -4.98 -43.90 -21.73
CA GLU A 730 -6.18 -43.67 -20.91
C GLU A 730 -6.37 -42.19 -20.53
N LEU A 731 -5.27 -41.45 -20.28
CA LEU A 731 -5.30 -40.05 -19.81
C LEU A 731 -5.69 -39.04 -20.89
N PHE A 732 -5.38 -39.34 -22.15
CA PHE A 732 -5.42 -38.41 -23.28
C PHE A 732 -6.16 -39.00 -24.51
N ASP A 733 -7.12 -39.88 -24.27
CA ASP A 733 -7.99 -40.54 -25.26
C ASP A 733 -7.25 -41.14 -26.47
N ASN A 734 -6.37 -42.11 -26.18
CA ASN A 734 -5.58 -42.85 -27.16
C ASN A 734 -4.81 -41.96 -28.16
N PRO A 735 -3.89 -41.09 -27.70
CA PRO A 735 -3.23 -40.11 -28.54
C PRO A 735 -2.28 -40.78 -29.53
N GLN A 736 -2.48 -40.52 -30.83
CA GLN A 736 -1.66 -41.11 -31.90
C GLN A 736 -0.31 -40.40 -32.10
N THR A 737 -0.15 -39.19 -31.57
CA THR A 737 1.07 -38.37 -31.74
C THR A 737 1.50 -37.72 -30.42
N ILE A 738 2.71 -37.16 -30.38
CA ILE A 738 3.17 -36.30 -29.28
C ILE A 738 2.63 -34.85 -29.33
N PHE A 739 1.75 -34.52 -30.28
CA PHE A 739 1.27 -33.15 -30.51
C PHE A 739 -0.11 -32.90 -29.89
N LEU A 740 -0.36 -31.64 -29.57
CA LEU A 740 -1.60 -31.10 -29.02
C LEU A 740 -1.97 -29.84 -29.79
N THR A 741 -3.17 -29.83 -30.36
CA THR A 741 -3.80 -28.62 -30.93
C THR A 741 -4.84 -28.12 -29.94
N ALA A 742 -4.58 -27.00 -29.28
CA ALA A 742 -5.46 -26.43 -28.25
C ALA A 742 -5.50 -24.90 -28.35
N LYS A 743 -6.45 -24.25 -27.65
CA LYS A 743 -6.50 -22.78 -27.61
C LYS A 743 -5.41 -22.24 -26.71
N VAL A 744 -4.93 -21.06 -27.04
CA VAL A 744 -3.87 -20.38 -26.28
C VAL A 744 -4.28 -20.13 -24.82
N LYS A 745 -5.53 -19.75 -24.56
CA LYS A 745 -6.02 -19.57 -23.17
C LYS A 745 -6.09 -20.89 -22.40
N ASP A 746 -6.38 -22.00 -23.06
CA ASP A 746 -6.47 -23.33 -22.43
C ASP A 746 -5.06 -23.79 -22.01
N ILE A 747 -4.08 -23.62 -22.90
CA ILE A 747 -2.65 -23.91 -22.63
C ILE A 747 -2.10 -23.01 -21.51
N LEU A 748 -2.44 -21.71 -21.50
CA LEU A 748 -1.85 -20.74 -20.57
C LEU A 748 -2.57 -20.64 -19.22
N PHE A 749 -3.91 -20.64 -19.16
CA PHE A 749 -4.66 -20.31 -17.94
C PHE A 749 -5.83 -21.24 -17.59
N ASP A 750 -6.69 -21.56 -18.55
CA ASP A 750 -7.97 -22.23 -18.30
C ASP A 750 -7.77 -23.74 -18.04
N GLY A 751 -6.97 -24.41 -18.88
CA GLY A 751 -6.44 -25.75 -18.66
C GLY A 751 -6.67 -26.74 -19.81
N ILE A 752 -5.63 -27.52 -20.11
CA ILE A 752 -5.66 -28.74 -20.91
C ILE A 752 -6.19 -29.87 -20.03
N GLU A 753 -7.08 -30.71 -20.56
CA GLU A 753 -7.70 -31.80 -19.80
C GLU A 753 -6.75 -33.00 -19.57
N ILE A 754 -6.86 -33.62 -18.39
CA ILE A 754 -6.25 -34.90 -18.04
C ILE A 754 -7.37 -35.80 -17.50
N ASN A 755 -7.72 -36.86 -18.23
CA ASN A 755 -8.82 -37.73 -17.83
C ASN A 755 -8.35 -38.81 -16.83
N CYS A 756 -8.65 -38.63 -15.55
CA CYS A 756 -8.38 -39.61 -14.50
C CYS A 756 -9.60 -40.44 -14.07
N ASP A 757 -10.70 -40.47 -14.84
CA ASP A 757 -11.79 -41.45 -14.62
C ASP A 757 -11.51 -42.82 -15.26
N THR A 758 -10.33 -43.36 -14.96
CA THR A 758 -9.92 -44.71 -15.36
C THR A 758 -10.31 -45.75 -14.30
N LYS A 759 -10.50 -47.00 -14.76
CA LYS A 759 -10.66 -48.19 -13.91
C LYS A 759 -9.34 -48.96 -13.72
N ASP A 760 -8.27 -48.59 -14.42
CA ASP A 760 -6.97 -49.25 -14.29
C ASP A 760 -6.22 -48.79 -13.04
N PHE A 761 -5.65 -49.76 -12.30
CA PHE A 761 -4.92 -49.47 -11.07
C PHE A 761 -3.63 -48.67 -11.34
N SER A 762 -2.89 -49.00 -12.39
CA SER A 762 -1.64 -48.35 -12.77
C SER A 762 -1.85 -46.90 -13.20
N THR A 763 -2.85 -46.64 -14.04
CA THR A 763 -3.20 -45.26 -14.43
C THR A 763 -3.76 -44.45 -13.26
N ASN A 764 -4.55 -45.05 -12.37
CA ASN A 764 -4.96 -44.39 -11.12
C ASN A 764 -3.73 -44.00 -10.25
N ALA A 765 -2.71 -44.87 -10.16
CA ALA A 765 -1.46 -44.53 -9.45
C ALA A 765 -0.68 -43.40 -10.14
N VAL A 766 -0.64 -43.37 -11.48
CA VAL A 766 -0.06 -42.26 -12.26
C VAL A 766 -0.85 -40.96 -12.03
N CYS A 767 -2.18 -41.00 -11.99
CA CYS A 767 -3.04 -39.87 -11.62
C CYS A 767 -2.75 -39.34 -10.21
N SER A 768 -2.54 -40.21 -9.23
CA SER A 768 -2.12 -39.80 -7.88
C SER A 768 -0.76 -39.09 -7.89
N GLN A 769 0.22 -39.59 -8.66
CA GLN A 769 1.52 -38.94 -8.82
C GLN A 769 1.43 -37.60 -9.57
N ILE A 770 0.58 -37.49 -10.59
CA ILE A 770 0.29 -36.21 -11.28
C ILE A 770 -0.31 -35.22 -10.28
N LYS A 771 -1.33 -35.63 -9.51
CA LYS A 771 -1.99 -34.79 -8.50
C LYS A 771 -1.06 -34.35 -7.37
N GLY A 772 -0.13 -35.21 -6.95
CA GLY A 772 0.82 -34.91 -5.88
C GLY A 772 1.99 -34.02 -6.30
N ASN A 773 2.49 -34.16 -7.53
CA ASN A 773 3.73 -33.51 -7.99
C ASN A 773 3.53 -32.33 -8.95
N VAL A 774 2.35 -32.17 -9.57
CA VAL A 774 2.07 -31.05 -10.50
C VAL A 774 1.27 -29.96 -9.77
N PRO A 775 1.91 -28.83 -9.37
CA PRO A 775 1.25 -27.81 -8.57
C PRO A 775 0.19 -27.04 -9.37
N GLY A 776 -0.94 -26.74 -8.73
CA GLY A 776 -1.98 -25.86 -9.28
C GLY A 776 -2.92 -26.51 -10.30
N LEU A 777 -2.94 -27.84 -10.42
CA LEU A 777 -4.00 -28.56 -11.13
C LEU A 777 -5.38 -28.20 -10.55
N LYS A 778 -6.31 -27.83 -11.42
CA LYS A 778 -7.72 -27.59 -11.06
C LYS A 778 -8.54 -28.84 -11.36
N VAL A 779 -9.68 -29.03 -10.70
CA VAL A 779 -10.69 -30.03 -11.10
C VAL A 779 -11.67 -29.37 -12.07
N LYS A 780 -12.04 -30.08 -13.14
CA LYS A 780 -12.98 -29.60 -14.15
C LYS A 780 -14.40 -29.48 -13.53
N PRO A 781 -15.09 -28.32 -13.65
CA PRO A 781 -16.39 -28.13 -13.02
C PRO A 781 -17.43 -29.16 -13.48
N GLY A 782 -17.89 -30.02 -12.56
CA GLY A 782 -18.85 -31.10 -12.81
C GLY A 782 -18.23 -32.49 -13.04
N GLU A 783 -16.91 -32.60 -13.18
CA GLU A 783 -16.20 -33.83 -13.49
C GLU A 783 -15.08 -34.09 -12.46
N GLU A 784 -15.42 -34.71 -11.31
CA GLU A 784 -14.56 -34.84 -10.12
C GLU A 784 -13.18 -35.48 -10.34
N LYS A 785 -12.99 -36.20 -11.45
CA LYS A 785 -11.74 -36.89 -11.82
C LYS A 785 -11.09 -36.36 -13.10
N VAL A 786 -11.62 -35.30 -13.74
CA VAL A 786 -10.93 -34.68 -14.87
C VAL A 786 -10.19 -33.46 -14.34
N TYR A 787 -8.87 -33.44 -14.55
CA TYR A 787 -8.01 -32.36 -14.08
C TYR A 787 -7.66 -31.41 -15.23
N LEU A 788 -7.42 -30.15 -14.89
CA LEU A 788 -7.10 -29.07 -15.81
C LEU A 788 -5.68 -28.55 -15.51
N PHE A 789 -4.79 -28.66 -16.49
CA PHE A 789 -3.39 -28.23 -16.42
C PHE A 789 -3.12 -27.04 -17.34
N SER A 790 -2.56 -25.96 -16.80
CA SER A 790 -2.13 -24.80 -17.58
C SER A 790 -0.81 -24.24 -17.11
N LEU A 791 -0.05 -23.62 -18.02
CA LEU A 791 1.35 -23.22 -17.77
C LEU A 791 1.50 -22.02 -16.83
N LEU A 792 0.53 -21.09 -16.84
CA LEU A 792 0.53 -19.83 -16.08
C LEU A 792 -0.68 -19.70 -15.14
N GLY A 793 -1.72 -20.53 -15.29
CA GLY A 793 -2.85 -20.60 -14.37
C GLY A 793 -2.46 -20.74 -12.90
N PRO A 794 -1.46 -21.59 -12.54
CA PRO A 794 -0.93 -21.68 -11.18
C PRO A 794 -0.16 -20.46 -10.66
N ARG A 795 0.17 -19.49 -11.52
CA ARG A 795 0.84 -18.22 -11.15
C ARG A 795 -0.14 -17.04 -11.02
N ASN A 796 -1.31 -17.11 -11.66
CA ASN A 796 -2.25 -16.00 -11.71
C ASN A 796 -3.00 -15.86 -10.37
N ALA A 797 -2.89 -14.70 -9.72
CA ALA A 797 -3.53 -14.37 -8.45
C ALA A 797 -3.10 -15.26 -7.26
N THR A 798 -1.93 -15.89 -7.33
CA THR A 798 -1.37 -16.76 -6.26
C THR A 798 -0.20 -16.11 -5.52
N LYS A 799 -0.06 -16.43 -4.22
CA LYS A 799 1.13 -16.11 -3.42
C LYS A 799 2.22 -17.15 -3.68
N THR A 800 3.46 -16.70 -3.87
CA THR A 800 4.62 -17.56 -4.20
C THR A 800 5.60 -17.68 -3.01
N GLN A 801 6.88 -17.95 -3.28
CA GLN A 801 7.91 -18.13 -2.24
C GLN A 801 8.20 -16.84 -1.47
N ARG A 802 8.53 -16.95 -0.17
CA ARG A 802 8.76 -15.81 0.71
C ARG A 802 10.22 -15.37 0.67
N VAL A 803 10.47 -14.14 0.20
CA VAL A 803 11.82 -13.61 -0.06
C VAL A 803 12.20 -12.56 0.99
N LYS A 804 13.42 -12.64 1.52
CA LYS A 804 14.05 -11.60 2.37
C LYS A 804 15.15 -10.90 1.56
N VAL A 805 15.13 -9.57 1.52
CA VAL A 805 16.16 -8.73 0.88
C VAL A 805 16.72 -7.68 1.84
N LEU A 806 17.90 -7.12 1.53
CA LEU A 806 18.46 -5.94 2.23
C LEU A 806 17.86 -4.63 1.71
N ARG A 807 17.64 -3.67 2.62
CA ARG A 807 16.96 -2.39 2.33
C ARG A 807 17.87 -1.26 1.89
N GLY A 808 19.19 -1.45 1.95
CA GLY A 808 20.19 -0.46 1.56
C GLY A 808 20.20 0.83 2.40
N ILE A 809 19.76 0.77 3.67
CA ILE A 809 19.84 1.91 4.60
C ILE A 809 21.25 1.99 5.19
N SER A 810 21.76 0.87 5.71
CA SER A 810 23.10 0.76 6.27
C SER A 810 24.18 0.82 5.18
N HIS A 811 24.08 -0.07 4.18
CA HIS A 811 25.02 -0.15 3.04
C HIS A 811 24.25 -0.10 1.72
N LEU A 812 24.42 0.98 0.96
CA LEU A 812 23.67 1.22 -0.27
C LEU A 812 24.02 0.24 -1.40
N SER A 813 25.24 -0.32 -1.34
CA SER A 813 25.76 -1.40 -2.19
C SER A 813 24.92 -2.67 -2.18
N ASP A 814 24.21 -2.92 -1.08
CA ASP A 814 23.45 -4.15 -0.85
C ASP A 814 21.94 -3.95 -1.04
N LEU A 815 21.53 -2.81 -1.62
CA LEU A 815 20.13 -2.49 -1.90
C LEU A 815 19.46 -3.58 -2.76
N GLY A 816 18.43 -4.24 -2.21
CA GLY A 816 17.68 -5.29 -2.89
C GLY A 816 18.32 -6.67 -2.86
N ARG A 817 19.54 -6.82 -2.34
CA ARG A 817 20.28 -8.09 -2.29
C ARG A 817 19.47 -9.15 -1.54
N VAL A 818 19.25 -10.31 -2.16
CA VAL A 818 18.53 -11.43 -1.54
C VAL A 818 19.38 -12.06 -0.44
N LEU A 819 18.74 -12.35 0.70
CA LEU A 819 19.32 -13.01 1.87
C LEU A 819 18.75 -14.41 2.06
N GLU A 820 17.42 -14.56 1.95
CA GLU A 820 16.71 -15.80 2.19
C GLU A 820 15.54 -15.97 1.20
N VAL A 821 15.27 -17.22 0.82
CA VAL A 821 14.05 -17.64 0.11
C VAL A 821 13.46 -18.84 0.85
N ASP A 822 12.20 -18.75 1.25
CA ASP A 822 11.51 -19.70 2.13
C ASP A 822 12.32 -20.07 3.40
N GLY A 823 12.99 -19.06 3.98
CA GLY A 823 13.83 -19.19 5.18
C GLY A 823 15.20 -19.85 4.95
N LYS A 824 15.49 -20.37 3.74
CA LYS A 824 16.81 -20.89 3.38
C LYS A 824 17.73 -19.74 2.96
N LYS A 825 19.00 -19.76 3.39
CA LYS A 825 20.04 -18.75 3.05
C LYS A 825 20.85 -19.06 1.79
N GLU A 826 20.72 -20.28 1.30
CA GLU A 826 21.21 -20.76 0.01
C GLU A 826 20.29 -21.88 -0.47
N LEU A 827 20.32 -22.17 -1.77
CA LEU A 827 19.61 -23.29 -2.36
C LEU A 827 20.25 -24.64 -1.97
N ASN A 828 19.56 -25.73 -2.29
CA ASN A 828 20.07 -27.10 -2.12
C ASN A 828 19.94 -27.91 -3.43
N VAL A 829 20.18 -27.25 -4.57
CA VAL A 829 19.87 -27.72 -5.93
C VAL A 829 21.13 -28.03 -6.75
N TRP A 830 22.18 -27.23 -6.58
CA TRP A 830 23.40 -27.26 -7.39
C TRP A 830 24.58 -27.94 -6.67
N SER A 831 25.56 -28.44 -7.42
CA SER A 831 26.62 -29.30 -6.85
C SER A 831 27.73 -28.56 -6.09
N LYS A 832 27.91 -27.25 -6.34
CA LYS A 832 28.84 -26.37 -5.61
C LYS A 832 28.05 -25.36 -4.75
N PRO A 833 28.43 -25.08 -3.49
CA PRO A 833 27.79 -24.05 -2.65
C PRO A 833 27.71 -22.67 -3.32
N GLU A 834 28.75 -22.29 -4.06
CA GLU A 834 28.89 -20.99 -4.74
C GLU A 834 27.71 -20.65 -5.66
N CYS A 835 27.11 -21.68 -6.26
CA CYS A 835 25.99 -21.56 -7.19
C CYS A 835 24.61 -21.66 -6.50
N ASN A 836 24.59 -22.13 -5.26
CA ASN A 836 23.39 -22.13 -4.41
C ASN A 836 23.21 -20.81 -3.63
N ARG A 837 24.29 -20.06 -3.37
CA ARG A 837 24.24 -18.79 -2.62
C ARG A 837 23.52 -17.67 -3.38
N PHE A 838 22.75 -16.86 -2.65
CA PHE A 838 22.14 -15.64 -3.19
C PHE A 838 23.16 -14.50 -3.25
N ASN A 839 23.54 -14.09 -4.46
CA ASN A 839 24.56 -13.08 -4.73
C ASN A 839 24.03 -11.86 -5.53
N GLY A 840 22.80 -11.93 -6.02
CA GLY A 840 22.11 -10.82 -6.70
C GLY A 840 20.96 -10.21 -5.89
N THR A 841 20.24 -9.28 -6.51
CA THR A 841 18.97 -8.74 -6.02
C THR A 841 17.77 -9.58 -6.46
N ASP A 842 16.54 -9.16 -6.16
CA ASP A 842 15.30 -9.78 -6.65
C ASP A 842 14.99 -9.50 -8.14
N GLY A 843 15.87 -8.78 -8.85
CA GLY A 843 15.68 -8.37 -10.24
C GLY A 843 14.78 -7.15 -10.46
N TRP A 844 14.12 -6.62 -9.41
CA TRP A 844 13.22 -5.47 -9.49
C TRP A 844 13.82 -4.17 -8.99
N ILE A 845 14.90 -4.25 -8.20
CA ILE A 845 15.70 -3.11 -7.76
C ILE A 845 17.19 -3.48 -7.79
N PHE A 846 18.05 -2.49 -8.00
CA PHE A 846 19.50 -2.65 -8.04
C PHE A 846 20.19 -1.52 -7.27
N PRO A 847 21.41 -1.72 -6.77
CA PRO A 847 22.19 -0.65 -6.15
C PRO A 847 22.37 0.55 -7.11
N PRO A 848 22.18 1.80 -6.64
CA PRO A 848 22.44 3.02 -7.41
C PRO A 848 23.94 3.38 -7.37
N LEU A 849 24.32 4.41 -8.15
CA LEU A 849 25.68 4.95 -8.20
C LEU A 849 26.77 3.94 -8.59
N MET A 850 26.39 2.83 -9.25
CA MET A 850 27.31 1.84 -9.78
C MET A 850 28.26 2.44 -10.81
N ARG A 851 29.42 1.81 -10.94
CA ARG A 851 30.46 2.13 -11.91
C ARG A 851 30.17 1.44 -13.25
N GLU A 852 31.14 1.45 -14.15
CA GLU A 852 31.02 0.85 -15.50
C GLU A 852 31.53 -0.60 -15.51
N GLU A 853 32.46 -0.92 -14.61
CA GLU A 853 32.95 -2.27 -14.32
C GLU A 853 31.98 -3.13 -13.46
N ASP A 854 30.96 -2.52 -12.85
CA ASP A 854 30.02 -3.20 -11.94
C ASP A 854 28.97 -4.02 -12.72
N THR A 855 28.91 -5.33 -12.48
CA THR A 855 27.89 -6.22 -13.06
C THR A 855 26.56 -6.15 -12.33
N ILE A 856 25.46 -6.00 -13.07
CA ILE A 856 24.10 -6.15 -12.52
C ILE A 856 23.86 -7.65 -12.26
N SER A 857 23.55 -8.04 -11.03
CA SER A 857 23.21 -9.44 -10.72
C SER A 857 21.85 -9.55 -10.03
N ALA A 858 21.03 -10.49 -10.51
CA ALA A 858 19.72 -10.81 -9.98
C ALA A 858 19.61 -12.32 -9.71
N PHE A 859 18.98 -12.70 -8.61
CA PHE A 859 18.49 -14.06 -8.42
C PHE A 859 17.17 -14.23 -9.20
N SER A 860 17.16 -15.15 -10.17
CA SER A 860 15.93 -15.56 -10.83
C SER A 860 15.37 -16.80 -10.12
N ALA A 861 14.18 -16.67 -9.54
CA ALA A 861 13.45 -17.82 -8.98
C ALA A 861 13.08 -18.84 -10.06
N ASP A 862 12.78 -18.39 -11.28
CA ASP A 862 12.36 -19.24 -12.40
C ASP A 862 13.51 -20.08 -13.01
N LEU A 863 14.75 -19.60 -12.85
CA LEU A 863 15.96 -20.34 -13.23
C LEU A 863 16.70 -20.92 -12.01
N CYS A 864 16.22 -20.63 -10.79
CA CYS A 864 16.85 -20.99 -9.52
C CYS A 864 18.36 -20.71 -9.46
N ARG A 865 18.81 -19.60 -10.04
CA ARG A 865 20.22 -19.20 -10.08
C ARG A 865 20.39 -17.69 -10.11
N ASN A 866 21.62 -17.25 -9.84
CA ASN A 866 22.02 -15.88 -10.14
C ASN A 866 22.24 -15.73 -11.66
N VAL A 867 21.66 -14.69 -12.23
CA VAL A 867 21.90 -14.18 -13.59
C VAL A 867 22.76 -12.91 -13.45
N LYS A 868 23.66 -12.67 -14.40
CA LYS A 868 24.56 -11.50 -14.43
C LYS A 868 24.47 -10.80 -15.77
N MET A 869 24.19 -9.50 -15.75
CA MET A 869 24.28 -8.63 -16.93
C MET A 869 25.57 -7.83 -16.88
N HIS A 870 26.28 -7.77 -18.01
CA HIS A 870 27.55 -7.09 -18.17
C HIS A 870 27.35 -5.78 -18.94
N PHE A 871 28.09 -4.73 -18.58
CA PHE A 871 28.01 -3.43 -19.26
C PHE A 871 28.54 -3.54 -20.70
N VAL A 872 27.83 -2.92 -21.64
CA VAL A 872 28.20 -2.91 -23.07
C VAL A 872 28.66 -1.51 -23.50
N ASN A 873 27.78 -0.52 -23.41
CA ASN A 873 28.08 0.87 -23.79
C ASN A 873 27.06 1.87 -23.20
N TYR A 874 27.30 3.16 -23.44
CA TYR A 874 26.27 4.19 -23.28
C TYR A 874 25.47 4.39 -24.57
N THR A 875 24.17 4.59 -24.42
CA THR A 875 23.29 5.03 -25.51
C THR A 875 22.29 6.09 -25.02
N THR A 876 21.45 6.61 -25.91
CA THR A 876 20.39 7.58 -25.58
C THR A 876 19.02 6.98 -25.90
N MET A 877 18.16 6.85 -24.89
CA MET A 877 16.78 6.36 -25.05
C MET A 877 15.79 7.29 -24.35
N LYS A 878 14.66 7.57 -24.99
CA LYS A 878 13.60 8.47 -24.50
C LYS A 878 14.12 9.81 -23.93
N GLY A 879 15.16 10.36 -24.56
CA GLY A 879 15.82 11.62 -24.16
C GLY A 879 16.79 11.52 -22.97
N LEU A 880 17.05 10.32 -22.46
CA LEU A 880 17.95 10.03 -21.33
C LEU A 880 19.23 9.34 -21.82
N ARG A 881 20.38 9.68 -21.24
CA ARG A 881 21.61 8.87 -21.37
C ARG A 881 21.47 7.66 -20.45
N VAL A 882 21.58 6.46 -21.01
CA VAL A 882 21.44 5.18 -20.30
C VAL A 882 22.67 4.31 -20.52
N ARG A 883 22.94 3.39 -19.59
CA ARG A 883 23.87 2.28 -19.81
C ARG A 883 23.11 1.09 -20.38
N LEU A 884 23.62 0.51 -21.46
CA LEU A 884 23.20 -0.79 -21.95
C LEU A 884 23.96 -1.89 -21.19
N TYR A 885 23.22 -2.86 -20.66
CA TYR A 885 23.73 -4.11 -20.12
C TYR A 885 23.14 -5.30 -20.89
N GLU A 886 23.90 -6.37 -21.03
CA GLU A 886 23.48 -7.60 -21.73
C GLU A 886 23.82 -8.86 -20.92
N SER A 887 23.00 -9.91 -21.05
CA SER A 887 23.17 -11.21 -20.41
C SER A 887 23.14 -12.36 -21.42
N GLU A 888 23.73 -13.49 -21.05
CA GLU A 888 23.55 -14.79 -21.70
C GLU A 888 23.15 -15.83 -20.65
N LEU A 889 22.67 -17.02 -21.03
CA LEU A 889 22.28 -18.08 -20.08
C LEU A 889 23.46 -18.93 -19.56
N GLY A 890 24.67 -18.66 -20.05
CA GLY A 890 25.91 -19.30 -19.60
C GLY A 890 26.47 -20.35 -20.55
N ASP A 891 27.64 -20.87 -20.20
CA ASP A 891 28.32 -21.98 -20.89
C ASP A 891 28.80 -23.02 -19.88
N GLN A 892 27.89 -23.93 -19.52
CA GLN A 892 28.17 -25.00 -18.55
C GLN A 892 29.25 -25.99 -19.01
N THR A 893 29.63 -25.99 -20.29
CA THR A 893 30.64 -26.90 -20.84
C THR A 893 32.04 -26.32 -20.66
N ASN A 894 32.23 -25.04 -21.03
CA ASN A 894 33.54 -24.40 -21.05
C ASN A 894 33.86 -23.57 -19.79
N ASN A 895 32.85 -23.14 -19.02
CA ASN A 895 33.03 -22.30 -17.84
C ASN A 895 33.02 -23.12 -16.54
N GLU A 896 34.18 -23.22 -15.87
CA GLU A 896 34.36 -23.95 -14.59
C GLU A 896 33.45 -23.45 -13.45
N ASP A 897 33.11 -22.16 -13.45
CA ASP A 897 32.19 -21.57 -12.47
C ASP A 897 30.73 -21.99 -12.72
N GLU A 898 30.37 -22.39 -13.95
CA GLU A 898 29.01 -22.78 -14.31
C GLU A 898 28.79 -24.29 -14.39
N LYS A 899 29.86 -25.11 -14.37
CA LYS A 899 29.76 -26.58 -14.26
C LYS A 899 28.98 -27.08 -13.03
N CYS A 900 28.79 -26.23 -12.03
CA CYS A 900 27.93 -26.51 -10.88
C CYS A 900 26.43 -26.68 -11.23
N TYR A 901 25.98 -26.05 -12.33
CA TYR A 901 24.60 -26.08 -12.80
C TYR A 901 24.27 -27.35 -13.61
N CYS A 902 25.27 -28.16 -13.95
CA CYS A 902 25.07 -29.35 -14.75
C CYS A 902 24.13 -30.38 -14.09
N ARG A 903 23.43 -31.14 -14.94
CA ARG A 903 22.49 -32.20 -14.55
C ARG A 903 23.21 -33.30 -13.76
N THR A 904 24.38 -33.72 -14.23
CA THR A 904 25.38 -34.46 -13.44
C THR A 904 26.78 -33.86 -13.67
N PRO A 905 27.80 -34.16 -12.84
CA PRO A 905 29.18 -33.70 -13.09
C PRO A 905 29.78 -34.16 -14.41
N THR A 906 29.15 -35.14 -15.08
CA THR A 906 29.56 -35.71 -16.37
C THR A 906 28.62 -35.37 -17.53
N ASN A 907 27.51 -34.66 -17.28
CA ASN A 907 26.50 -34.33 -18.28
C ASN A 907 26.03 -32.87 -18.09
N CYS A 908 26.66 -31.98 -18.85
CA CYS A 908 26.38 -30.55 -18.94
C CYS A 908 25.67 -30.24 -20.26
N LEU A 909 24.77 -29.25 -20.26
CA LEU A 909 24.28 -28.70 -21.52
C LEU A 909 25.33 -27.79 -22.17
N LYS A 910 25.24 -27.62 -23.49
CA LYS A 910 26.12 -26.71 -24.22
C LYS A 910 25.71 -25.25 -24.01
N LYS A 911 26.54 -24.32 -24.49
CA LYS A 911 26.32 -22.87 -24.37
C LYS A 911 24.87 -22.46 -24.73
N GLY A 912 24.30 -21.60 -23.89
CA GLY A 912 22.99 -20.97 -24.09
C GLY A 912 21.79 -21.78 -23.61
N ALA A 913 21.98 -23.04 -23.19
CA ALA A 913 20.91 -23.92 -22.69
C ALA A 913 21.04 -24.22 -21.18
N PHE A 914 19.91 -24.35 -20.48
CA PHE A 914 19.86 -24.50 -19.02
C PHE A 914 18.72 -25.45 -18.57
N ASP A 915 19.03 -26.49 -17.79
CA ASP A 915 18.08 -27.54 -17.39
C ASP A 915 17.32 -27.16 -16.11
N LEU A 916 16.00 -27.02 -16.22
CA LEU A 916 15.11 -26.61 -15.11
C LEU A 916 14.70 -27.80 -14.22
N SER A 917 14.98 -29.04 -14.65
CA SER A 917 14.58 -30.29 -14.00
C SER A 917 14.81 -30.32 -12.49
N LYS A 918 16.01 -29.91 -12.05
CA LYS A 918 16.42 -30.02 -10.65
C LYS A 918 15.69 -29.08 -9.70
N CYS A 919 15.12 -27.98 -10.22
CA CYS A 919 14.44 -27.00 -9.38
C CYS A 919 12.92 -27.03 -9.53
N MET A 920 12.41 -27.09 -10.76
CA MET A 920 10.96 -27.09 -11.01
C MET A 920 10.36 -28.49 -11.19
N GLY A 921 11.16 -29.56 -11.05
CA GLY A 921 10.73 -30.96 -11.21
C GLY A 921 10.45 -31.39 -12.66
N VAL A 922 10.04 -30.45 -13.51
CA VAL A 922 9.66 -30.67 -14.92
C VAL A 922 10.89 -30.68 -15.86
N PRO A 923 10.98 -31.61 -16.84
CA PRO A 923 12.14 -31.76 -17.71
C PRO A 923 12.15 -30.75 -18.88
N ILE A 924 12.11 -29.46 -18.54
CA ILE A 924 12.11 -28.33 -19.48
C ILE A 924 13.51 -27.69 -19.50
N ILE A 925 13.96 -27.28 -20.68
CA ILE A 925 15.24 -26.58 -20.88
C ILE A 925 14.97 -25.15 -21.33
N ALA A 926 15.54 -24.18 -20.61
CA ALA A 926 15.53 -22.77 -20.98
C ALA A 926 16.64 -22.45 -22.00
N THR A 927 16.30 -21.64 -23.01
CA THR A 927 17.24 -20.99 -23.94
C THR A 927 16.84 -19.53 -24.15
N ALA A 928 17.66 -18.74 -24.87
CA ALA A 928 17.16 -17.48 -25.45
C ALA A 928 16.19 -17.77 -26.63
N PRO A 929 15.31 -16.82 -27.00
CA PRO A 929 14.38 -17.01 -28.12
C PRO A 929 15.08 -17.29 -29.45
N HIS A 930 14.48 -18.18 -30.24
CA HIS A 930 14.99 -18.73 -31.49
C HIS A 930 16.44 -19.25 -31.40
N PHE A 931 16.83 -19.74 -30.21
CA PHE A 931 18.19 -20.18 -29.90
C PHE A 931 19.27 -19.10 -30.13
N TYR A 932 18.94 -17.81 -29.92
CA TYR A 932 19.92 -16.71 -30.01
C TYR A 932 21.12 -16.98 -29.07
N LYS A 933 22.35 -16.78 -29.60
CA LYS A 933 23.64 -17.03 -28.90
C LYS A 933 23.79 -18.41 -28.24
N THR A 934 23.01 -19.39 -28.68
CA THR A 934 22.97 -20.77 -28.18
C THR A 934 23.74 -21.69 -29.13
N ASP A 935 24.25 -22.84 -28.68
CA ASP A 935 25.02 -23.76 -29.53
C ASP A 935 24.22 -24.22 -30.77
N GLU A 936 24.82 -24.09 -31.96
CA GLU A 936 24.17 -24.36 -33.24
C GLU A 936 23.63 -25.78 -33.41
N SER A 937 24.04 -26.76 -32.60
CA SER A 937 23.46 -28.11 -32.66
C SER A 937 22.02 -28.18 -32.14
N TYR A 938 21.58 -27.20 -31.36
CA TYR A 938 20.19 -27.10 -30.93
C TYR A 938 19.28 -26.50 -32.01
N SER A 939 19.76 -25.50 -32.77
CA SER A 939 18.98 -24.88 -33.86
C SER A 939 19.03 -25.65 -35.18
N ARG A 940 20.13 -26.34 -35.52
CA ARG A 940 20.30 -27.04 -36.81
C ARG A 940 19.21 -28.05 -37.15
N ASN A 941 18.61 -28.68 -36.14
CA ASN A 941 17.60 -29.72 -36.32
C ASN A 941 16.15 -29.18 -36.27
N VAL A 942 15.96 -27.86 -36.21
CA VAL A 942 14.65 -27.20 -36.18
C VAL A 942 14.57 -26.15 -37.29
N LYS A 943 13.58 -26.28 -38.19
CA LYS A 943 13.34 -25.34 -39.29
C LYS A 943 12.36 -24.25 -38.83
N GLY A 944 12.61 -23.00 -39.24
CA GLY A 944 11.74 -21.85 -38.92
C GLY A 944 12.09 -21.09 -37.64
N VAL A 945 13.16 -21.47 -36.94
CA VAL A 945 13.79 -20.63 -35.90
C VAL A 945 14.74 -19.62 -36.55
N HIS A 946 14.59 -18.35 -36.18
CA HIS A 946 15.31 -17.22 -36.77
C HIS A 946 15.86 -16.30 -35.66
N PRO A 947 17.08 -16.55 -35.15
CA PRO A 947 17.70 -15.71 -34.13
C PRO A 947 17.91 -14.27 -34.63
N ASP A 948 17.56 -13.30 -33.80
CA ASP A 948 17.48 -11.86 -34.12
C ASP A 948 17.98 -11.09 -32.89
N GLU A 949 18.95 -10.20 -33.08
CA GLU A 949 19.58 -9.52 -31.95
C GLU A 949 18.67 -8.47 -31.27
N GLU A 950 17.81 -7.79 -32.01
CA GLU A 950 16.93 -6.76 -31.43
C GLU A 950 15.79 -7.41 -30.64
N LYS A 951 15.21 -8.49 -31.20
CA LYS A 951 14.07 -9.21 -30.62
C LYS A 951 14.45 -10.24 -29.56
N HIS A 952 15.59 -10.92 -29.69
CA HIS A 952 15.89 -12.13 -28.90
C HIS A 952 17.09 -12.00 -27.95
N SER A 953 17.82 -10.87 -27.95
CA SER A 953 18.87 -10.61 -26.94
C SER A 953 18.29 -10.21 -25.58
N LEU A 954 18.98 -10.63 -24.50
CA LEU A 954 18.67 -10.30 -23.10
C LEU A 954 19.34 -8.98 -22.71
N LYS A 955 18.78 -7.86 -23.20
CA LYS A 955 19.32 -6.51 -23.00
C LYS A 955 18.47 -5.66 -22.05
N GLY A 956 19.13 -4.83 -21.25
CA GLY A 956 18.50 -3.90 -20.31
C GLY A 956 19.19 -2.55 -20.31
N TYR A 957 18.39 -1.48 -20.22
CA TYR A 957 18.82 -0.09 -20.35
C TYR A 957 18.54 0.67 -19.06
N PHE A 958 19.59 1.02 -18.33
CA PHE A 958 19.50 1.55 -16.96
C PHE A 958 19.98 3.00 -16.86
N GLU A 959 19.31 3.81 -16.05
CA GLU A 959 19.74 5.18 -15.72
C GLU A 959 21.00 5.14 -14.84
N PRO A 960 22.13 5.78 -15.22
CA PRO A 960 23.43 5.56 -14.58
C PRO A 960 23.53 5.93 -13.09
N MET A 961 22.73 6.89 -12.61
CA MET A 961 22.83 7.39 -11.23
C MET A 961 21.99 6.58 -10.24
N THR A 962 20.84 6.07 -10.67
CA THR A 962 19.85 5.37 -9.83
C THR A 962 19.72 3.88 -10.12
N THR A 963 20.28 3.39 -11.23
CA THR A 963 20.08 2.04 -11.77
C THR A 963 18.60 1.70 -11.99
N CYS A 964 17.79 2.72 -12.29
CA CYS A 964 16.39 2.55 -12.66
C CYS A 964 16.30 2.01 -14.10
N PRO A 965 15.59 0.88 -14.36
CA PRO A 965 15.36 0.40 -15.72
C PRO A 965 14.46 1.39 -16.47
N ILE A 966 14.94 1.87 -17.60
CA ILE A 966 14.16 2.68 -18.56
C ILE A 966 13.49 1.76 -19.59
N LEU A 967 14.18 0.70 -19.99
CA LEU A 967 13.66 -0.42 -20.78
C LEU A 967 14.38 -1.69 -20.33
N ALA A 968 13.65 -2.73 -19.94
CA ALA A 968 14.26 -4.02 -19.61
C ALA A 968 13.26 -5.16 -19.82
N TYR A 969 13.67 -6.18 -20.57
CA TYR A 969 12.88 -7.39 -20.83
C TYR A 969 13.67 -8.65 -20.50
N LYS A 970 13.07 -9.52 -19.68
CA LYS A 970 13.47 -10.92 -19.56
C LYS A 970 12.89 -11.66 -20.77
N ARG A 971 13.71 -12.47 -21.45
CA ARG A 971 13.34 -13.18 -22.67
C ARG A 971 13.78 -14.64 -22.58
N LEU A 972 12.85 -15.56 -22.38
CA LEU A 972 13.14 -16.98 -22.16
C LEU A 972 12.29 -17.84 -23.09
N GLN A 973 12.96 -18.74 -23.82
CA GLN A 973 12.34 -19.82 -24.58
C GLN A 973 12.40 -21.11 -23.77
N PHE A 974 11.28 -21.84 -23.79
CA PHE A 974 11.14 -23.13 -23.10
C PHE A 974 11.10 -24.24 -24.15
N ASN A 975 11.89 -25.28 -23.91
CA ASN A 975 12.12 -26.39 -24.84
C ASN A 975 11.99 -27.73 -24.11
N PHE A 976 11.66 -28.79 -24.83
CA PHE A 976 11.84 -30.17 -24.37
C PHE A 976 12.95 -30.85 -25.17
N ASP A 977 13.81 -31.61 -24.49
CA ASP A 977 14.75 -32.52 -25.14
C ASP A 977 14.00 -33.81 -25.52
N ILE A 978 13.67 -33.99 -26.79
CA ILE A 978 12.97 -35.19 -27.28
C ILE A 978 14.00 -36.31 -27.45
N GLN A 979 13.71 -37.47 -26.87
CA GLN A 979 14.55 -38.66 -26.98
C GLN A 979 13.74 -39.87 -27.47
N GLN A 980 14.21 -40.52 -28.52
CA GLN A 980 13.60 -41.70 -29.12
C GLN A 980 13.54 -42.87 -28.11
N THR A 981 12.38 -43.53 -27.98
CA THR A 981 12.27 -44.73 -27.14
C THR A 981 11.30 -45.75 -27.69
N LYS A 982 11.75 -47.01 -27.77
CA LYS A 982 10.95 -48.16 -28.24
C LYS A 982 9.90 -48.64 -27.20
N LYS A 983 9.84 -48.02 -26.01
CA LYS A 983 8.90 -48.39 -24.93
C LYS A 983 7.61 -47.57 -24.90
N VAL A 984 7.53 -46.48 -25.67
CA VAL A 984 6.36 -45.58 -25.71
C VAL A 984 5.98 -45.36 -27.17
N SER A 985 4.74 -45.68 -27.56
CA SER A 985 4.34 -45.79 -28.98
C SER A 985 4.51 -44.49 -29.76
N GLN A 986 4.23 -43.35 -29.14
CA GLN A 986 4.37 -42.02 -29.75
C GLN A 986 5.84 -41.59 -29.90
N PHE A 987 6.80 -42.31 -29.31
CA PHE A 987 8.23 -41.97 -29.29
C PHE A 987 9.11 -42.95 -30.09
N VAL A 988 8.53 -43.92 -30.80
CA VAL A 988 9.29 -44.97 -31.50
C VAL A 988 10.07 -44.43 -32.71
N ASN A 989 9.47 -43.54 -33.49
CA ASN A 989 10.03 -43.04 -34.76
C ASN A 989 10.64 -41.64 -34.66
N LEU A 990 10.50 -40.94 -33.53
CA LEU A 990 10.98 -39.56 -33.37
C LEU A 990 12.52 -39.48 -33.44
N THR A 991 13.02 -38.39 -34.01
CA THR A 991 14.44 -38.04 -33.95
C THR A 991 14.76 -37.25 -32.68
N ASN A 992 16.00 -37.38 -32.18
CA ASN A 992 16.44 -36.64 -31.00
C ASN A 992 16.64 -35.15 -31.34
N VAL A 993 15.90 -34.25 -30.68
CA VAL A 993 15.89 -32.81 -30.98
C VAL A 993 15.50 -31.98 -29.76
N MET A 994 16.13 -30.80 -29.59
CA MET A 994 15.67 -29.79 -28.65
C MET A 994 14.47 -29.04 -29.25
N PHE A 995 13.27 -29.48 -28.90
CA PHE A 995 12.03 -29.01 -29.49
C PHE A 995 11.53 -27.75 -28.79
N PRO A 996 11.41 -26.60 -29.47
CA PRO A 996 10.94 -25.36 -28.86
C PRO A 996 9.40 -25.37 -28.70
N LEU A 997 8.91 -24.97 -27.52
CA LEU A 997 7.48 -24.92 -27.21
C LEU A 997 6.90 -23.52 -27.41
N LEU A 998 7.46 -22.57 -26.66
CA LEU A 998 7.09 -21.16 -26.67
C LEU A 998 8.24 -20.32 -26.12
N TRP A 999 8.19 -19.00 -26.33
CA TRP A 999 9.00 -18.04 -25.60
C TRP A 999 8.15 -16.93 -24.98
N ILE A 1000 8.67 -16.37 -23.89
CA ILE A 1000 8.01 -15.33 -23.09
C ILE A 1000 8.94 -14.12 -23.01
N GLU A 1001 8.35 -12.95 -23.20
CA GLU A 1001 8.93 -11.63 -22.90
C GLU A 1001 8.19 -11.03 -21.70
N GLU A 1002 8.90 -10.77 -20.61
CA GLU A 1002 8.37 -10.20 -19.37
C GLU A 1002 9.19 -8.96 -19.00
N GLY A 1003 8.56 -7.79 -18.87
CA GLY A 1003 9.31 -6.59 -18.45
C GLY A 1003 8.60 -5.24 -18.61
N VAL A 1004 9.41 -4.19 -18.70
CA VAL A 1004 8.97 -2.80 -18.64
C VAL A 1004 9.61 -1.94 -19.73
N ASP A 1005 8.77 -1.21 -20.46
CA ASP A 1005 9.15 0.03 -21.12
C ASP A 1005 8.60 1.24 -20.32
N LEU A 1006 9.49 2.08 -19.78
CA LEU A 1006 9.11 3.09 -18.80
C LEU A 1006 8.52 4.34 -19.47
N GLU A 1007 7.24 4.59 -19.21
CA GLU A 1007 6.42 5.60 -19.88
C GLU A 1007 5.83 6.67 -18.93
N GLY A 1008 5.04 7.58 -19.50
CA GLY A 1008 4.04 8.33 -18.73
C GLY A 1008 4.58 9.29 -17.65
N PRO A 1009 3.88 9.44 -16.51
CA PRO A 1009 4.25 10.38 -15.45
C PRO A 1009 5.59 10.08 -14.78
N ILE A 1010 6.00 8.81 -14.70
CA ILE A 1010 7.22 8.40 -13.99
C ILE A 1010 8.45 8.70 -14.84
N LEU A 1011 8.43 8.37 -16.13
CA LEU A 1011 9.46 8.82 -17.07
C LEU A 1011 9.62 10.36 -17.04
N LYS A 1012 8.51 11.09 -17.08
CA LYS A 1012 8.51 12.57 -17.00
C LYS A 1012 9.05 13.10 -15.66
N LYS A 1013 8.83 12.38 -14.56
CA LYS A 1013 9.40 12.71 -13.23
C LYS A 1013 10.93 12.51 -13.22
N ILE A 1014 11.43 11.43 -13.81
CA ILE A 1014 12.88 11.16 -13.96
C ILE A 1014 13.54 12.21 -14.87
N GLN A 1015 12.97 12.44 -16.06
CA GLN A 1015 13.40 13.51 -16.98
C GLN A 1015 13.42 14.88 -16.27
N GLY A 1016 12.40 15.19 -15.48
CA GLY A 1016 12.30 16.43 -14.70
C GLY A 1016 13.38 16.57 -13.62
N ILE A 1017 13.70 15.49 -12.90
CA ILE A 1017 14.78 15.47 -11.89
C ILE A 1017 16.14 15.71 -12.57
N LEU A 1018 16.43 15.00 -13.66
CA LEU A 1018 17.68 15.13 -14.42
C LEU A 1018 17.79 16.50 -15.13
N LEU A 1019 16.66 17.10 -15.54
CA LEU A 1019 16.62 18.48 -16.02
C LEU A 1019 16.89 19.49 -14.90
N MET A 1020 16.32 19.29 -13.71
CA MET A 1020 16.60 20.13 -12.54
C MET A 1020 18.06 20.03 -12.08
N GLN A 1021 18.69 18.87 -12.18
CA GLN A 1021 20.13 18.68 -11.96
C GLN A 1021 20.96 19.51 -12.97
N LYS A 1022 20.64 19.41 -14.27
CA LYS A 1022 21.29 20.22 -15.31
C LYS A 1022 21.10 21.72 -15.09
N ILE A 1023 19.88 22.17 -14.77
CA ILE A 1023 19.57 23.57 -14.45
C ILE A 1023 20.35 24.03 -13.23
N GLY A 1024 20.46 23.21 -12.17
CA GLY A 1024 21.26 23.49 -10.99
C GLY A 1024 22.73 23.73 -11.33
N HIS A 1025 23.33 22.82 -12.10
CA HIS A 1025 24.73 22.89 -12.54
C HIS A 1025 25.00 24.11 -13.45
N TYR A 1026 24.07 24.49 -14.34
CA TYR A 1026 24.22 25.71 -15.13
C TYR A 1026 23.97 26.99 -14.30
N ALA A 1027 23.06 26.96 -13.33
CA ALA A 1027 22.78 28.10 -12.46
C ALA A 1027 23.96 28.41 -11.53
N THR A 1028 24.64 27.39 -10.98
CA THR A 1028 25.88 27.57 -10.20
C THR A 1028 27.02 28.14 -11.04
N ILE A 1029 27.19 27.68 -12.29
CA ILE A 1029 28.13 28.30 -13.25
C ILE A 1029 27.80 29.78 -13.48
N VAL A 1030 26.53 30.11 -13.75
CA VAL A 1030 26.08 31.51 -13.95
C VAL A 1030 26.31 32.36 -12.71
N CYS A 1031 26.06 31.83 -11.50
CA CYS A 1031 26.35 32.52 -10.24
C CYS A 1031 27.86 32.75 -10.03
N ALA A 1032 28.71 31.78 -10.39
CA ALA A 1032 30.16 31.95 -10.34
C ALA A 1032 30.64 33.03 -11.32
N VAL A 1033 30.20 32.98 -12.58
CA VAL A 1033 30.53 34.00 -13.61
C VAL A 1033 30.03 35.39 -13.19
N ALA A 1034 28.80 35.51 -12.69
CA ALA A 1034 28.26 36.79 -12.20
C ALA A 1034 29.06 37.34 -11.01
N SER A 1035 29.44 36.47 -10.06
CA SER A 1035 30.28 36.87 -8.91
C SER A 1035 31.68 37.31 -9.35
N PHE A 1036 32.28 36.62 -10.33
CA PHE A 1036 33.56 36.98 -10.93
C PHE A 1036 33.51 38.34 -11.64
N VAL A 1037 32.48 38.59 -12.46
CA VAL A 1037 32.28 39.89 -13.12
C VAL A 1037 32.06 41.01 -12.09
N LEU A 1038 31.28 40.78 -11.04
CA LEU A 1038 31.11 41.76 -9.95
C LEU A 1038 32.42 42.05 -9.20
N MET A 1039 33.27 41.03 -9.00
CA MET A 1039 34.60 41.19 -8.42
C MET A 1039 35.50 42.05 -9.32
N LEU A 1040 35.56 41.77 -10.64
CA LEU A 1040 36.32 42.57 -11.61
C LEU A 1040 35.83 44.03 -11.68
N VAL A 1041 34.51 44.25 -11.73
CA VAL A 1041 33.92 45.59 -11.71
C VAL A 1041 34.27 46.33 -10.40
N SER A 1042 34.23 45.64 -9.26
CA SER A 1042 34.61 46.23 -7.97
C SER A 1042 36.11 46.57 -7.89
N LEU A 1043 36.98 45.78 -8.52
CA LEU A 1043 38.43 46.05 -8.62
C LEU A 1043 38.70 47.27 -9.52
N TYR A 1044 38.03 47.37 -10.67
CA TYR A 1044 38.11 48.54 -11.56
C TYR A 1044 37.66 49.84 -10.87
N TYR A 1045 36.51 49.83 -10.19
CA TYR A 1045 36.06 50.99 -9.41
C TYR A 1045 36.96 51.29 -8.21
N TYR A 1046 37.63 50.29 -7.63
CA TYR A 1046 38.61 50.50 -6.56
C TYR A 1046 39.85 51.22 -7.07
N GLN A 1047 40.47 50.75 -8.17
CA GLN A 1047 41.60 51.43 -8.81
C GLN A 1047 41.24 52.86 -9.23
N LYS A 1048 40.06 53.07 -9.85
CA LYS A 1048 39.59 54.40 -10.26
C LYS A 1048 39.34 55.37 -9.10
N ASN A 1049 39.08 54.86 -7.89
CA ASN A 1049 38.98 55.69 -6.67
C ASN A 1049 40.33 55.96 -5.99
N GLN A 1050 41.42 55.33 -6.42
CA GLN A 1050 42.77 55.66 -5.93
C GLN A 1050 43.44 56.76 -6.78
N THR A 1051 43.02 56.95 -8.03
CA THR A 1051 43.57 57.99 -8.92
C THR A 1051 42.95 59.39 -8.74
N THR A 1052 41.91 59.54 -7.91
CA THR A 1052 41.27 60.83 -7.60
C THR A 1052 41.79 61.46 -6.30
N VAL A 1053 43.03 61.98 -6.34
CA VAL A 1053 43.61 62.78 -5.26
C VAL A 1053 42.82 64.10 -5.11
N LYS A 1054 42.32 64.38 -3.90
CA LYS A 1054 41.79 65.70 -3.55
C LYS A 1054 42.93 66.60 -3.08
N ILE A 1055 43.27 67.62 -3.87
CA ILE A 1055 44.06 68.76 -3.39
C ILE A 1055 43.12 69.62 -2.55
N ALA A 1056 43.48 69.88 -1.30
CA ALA A 1056 42.87 70.90 -0.46
C ALA A 1056 43.87 72.05 -0.29
N SER A 1057 43.45 73.28 -0.59
CA SER A 1057 44.30 74.45 -0.36
C SER A 1057 44.46 74.68 1.15
N ALA A 1058 45.65 75.05 1.58
CA ALA A 1058 45.81 75.77 2.83
C ALA A 1058 45.13 77.15 2.71
N ASN A 1059 44.64 77.67 3.84
CA ASN A 1059 44.30 79.08 4.01
C ASN A 1059 45.19 79.63 5.13
N ASP A 1060 45.69 80.85 4.94
CA ASP A 1060 46.69 81.45 5.82
C ASP A 1060 46.20 81.68 7.25
N THR A 1061 47.10 81.48 8.21
CA THR A 1061 47.00 82.04 9.56
C THR A 1061 47.91 83.25 9.64
N LYS A 1062 47.39 84.44 9.98
CA LYS A 1062 48.21 85.62 10.29
C LYS A 1062 48.18 85.94 11.80
N PRO A 1063 49.31 86.34 12.41
CA PRO A 1063 49.43 86.55 13.85
C PRO A 1063 49.31 88.02 14.27
N GLN A 1064 48.96 88.25 15.53
CA GLN A 1064 49.49 89.31 16.43
C GLN A 1064 48.90 89.08 17.85
N THR A 1065 49.65 88.51 18.79
CA THR A 1065 50.45 89.20 19.83
C THR A 1065 49.68 90.05 20.84
N LYS A 1066 49.63 89.57 22.10
CA LYS A 1066 50.14 90.35 23.24
C LYS A 1066 50.57 89.42 24.39
N ASN A 1067 51.32 89.98 25.33
CA ASN A 1067 51.99 89.26 26.41
C ASN A 1067 51.02 88.92 27.56
N ASP A 1068 51.39 87.95 28.41
CA ASP A 1068 51.97 88.26 29.73
C ASP A 1068 52.76 87.03 30.25
N SER A 1069 53.27 87.07 31.48
CA SER A 1069 54.59 86.49 31.84
C SER A 1069 54.63 85.57 33.08
N ILE A 1070 55.81 84.97 33.30
CA ILE A 1070 56.36 84.45 34.59
C ILE A 1070 55.99 83.01 35.05
N ASN A 1071 57.03 82.14 35.06
CA ASN A 1071 57.44 81.11 36.06
C ASN A 1071 56.50 79.91 36.42
N LEU A 1072 56.95 78.73 36.91
CA LEU A 1072 58.26 78.06 37.06
C LEU A 1072 58.06 76.51 37.14
N GLU A 1073 59.15 75.72 37.04
CA GLU A 1073 59.36 74.33 37.56
C GLU A 1073 58.42 73.16 37.11
N ASN A 1074 58.91 72.03 36.58
CA ASN A 1074 59.76 70.94 37.10
C ASN A 1074 59.08 69.95 38.08
N GLN A 1075 58.83 68.70 37.64
CA GLN A 1075 59.64 67.52 38.03
C GLN A 1075 59.19 66.19 37.36
N ASN A 1076 60.02 65.15 37.48
CA ASN A 1076 59.84 63.81 36.89
C ASN A 1076 59.22 62.80 37.89
N ASN A 1077 58.59 61.74 37.38
CA ASN A 1077 58.99 60.31 37.59
C ASN A 1077 57.96 59.35 36.92
N PHE A 1078 58.37 58.30 36.19
CA PHE A 1078 58.81 56.97 36.67
C PHE A 1078 57.74 56.27 37.54
N GLU A 1079 57.16 55.14 37.14
CA GLU A 1079 57.84 53.83 37.00
C GLU A 1079 57.23 52.87 35.94
N LYS A 1080 57.95 51.77 35.66
CA LYS A 1080 57.41 50.55 35.01
C LYS A 1080 57.16 49.47 36.07
N LYS A 1081 56.10 48.68 35.92
CA LYS A 1081 56.11 47.28 36.38
C LYS A 1081 55.34 46.35 35.43
N VAL A 1082 55.66 45.06 35.51
CA VAL A 1082 55.37 44.04 34.49
C VAL A 1082 54.83 42.78 35.16
N MET A 1083 54.13 41.96 34.35
CA MET A 1083 53.97 40.49 34.46
C MET A 1083 52.62 39.96 35.01
N SER A 1084 52.09 38.96 34.28
CA SER A 1084 51.19 37.84 34.67
C SER A 1084 49.89 38.11 35.45
N GLY A 1085 48.77 37.44 35.17
CA GLY A 1085 48.48 36.44 34.13
C GLY A 1085 47.53 35.34 34.63
N HIS A 1086 46.48 35.01 33.85
CA HIS A 1086 45.38 34.07 34.19
C HIS A 1086 44.51 34.54 35.39
N GLU A 1087 43.27 34.05 35.63
CA GLU A 1087 42.56 32.89 35.08
C GLU A 1087 41.00 33.03 35.13
N PHE A 1088 40.31 32.05 34.55
CA PHE A 1088 38.93 31.56 34.78
C PHE A 1088 37.63 32.28 34.30
N ASP A 1089 36.81 31.43 33.69
CA ASP A 1089 35.43 31.49 33.20
C ASP A 1089 34.36 32.24 34.02
N ARG A 1090 33.40 32.85 33.31
CA ARG A 1090 32.02 32.30 33.08
C ARG A 1090 31.07 33.34 32.45
N TYR A 1091 30.48 33.02 31.28
CA TYR A 1091 29.03 32.76 31.11
C TYR A 1091 28.65 32.45 29.65
#